data_AF-A0A1H8YXZ7-F1
#
_entry.id   AF-A0A1H8YXZ7-F1
#
_cell.length_a   1.000
_cell.length_b   1.000
_cell.length_c   1.000
_cell.angle_alpha   90.00
_cell.angle_beta   90.00
_cell.angle_gamma   90.00
#
_symmetry.space_group_name_H-M   'P 1'
#
loop_
_entity.id
_entity.type
_entity.pdbx_description
1 polymer ?
#
loop_
_entity_poly.entity_id
_entity_poly.type
_entity_poly.pdbx_seq_one_letter_code
_entity_poly.pdbx_strand_id
1 'polypeptide(L)'
;MVKIVGITQARIGSSRLPKKVLLEIKNKTLLDYHLTRIKQSKRVDNWIVATTNETESDLICTIAESQNLKSYKGSLNDVLDRFYQAVKNENADYVVRVTSDCPLIDANLIDETVQFCVDNNLEYFSNVFEDKYPDGLDVEVFQFKALEEAWQSATLQADREHVTPYIRRKVDLSQYKNETIDAKYSSVRITVDEEVDFKVIQHLVENLGENEDWKTYADYILNNIEIKKINDSIIRNQGYMKSKFEEIKLRTITNFKASDEYRAKIHDLIPGGCHTYSKGDDQFPILSPAAIVKGKGSHIWDVDGNEFLDCSMGLTSVSLGHAYEPIINAVKVELDNGVNFQRPSYLEKEVAEKFLSIVPGHDMIKFSKNGSIVTTAAVKLARAYTGRKLVAFPGDHPFYSYDDWFIGKTACNKGVPEEISELSVTFKGCNIQSLKDLFEKYPNQIACVITEPEKNQCSNCTCEYSNKEFLEQAIELCHANGALFIADEMVTGFKTEFPGTITKYGIVPDMATWGKGIANGFSFCALTGKKEIMELGGINREGEEKVFLISTTHGGETHGLTAAIATIDEYKNKNVIAHTHTIGKKLIDLCNQLINENNLTDNIEIMPSIWMPVFVFKDNNKVACQGFRTLFLQEMIQRGVLFQGAFVPCFSHTEEDVYYFAKAFSESLEVYKNALENGYSNYLVGNPAKAVFRKFL
;
A
#
# COMPACT_ATOMS: atom_id res chain seq x y z
N MET A 1 21.40 -6.44 36.80
CA MET A 1 19.96 -6.26 36.52
C MET A 1 19.86 -5.11 35.54
N VAL A 2 19.07 -5.29 34.48
CA VAL A 2 18.79 -4.22 33.51
C VAL A 2 17.98 -3.14 34.24
N LYS A 3 18.42 -1.89 34.21
CA LYS A 3 17.73 -0.76 34.83
C LYS A 3 16.79 -0.10 33.81
N ILE A 4 15.52 0.00 34.15
CA ILE A 4 14.44 0.48 33.28
C ILE A 4 13.81 1.70 33.91
N VAL A 5 13.84 2.83 33.20
CA VAL A 5 13.25 4.09 33.67
C VAL A 5 12.08 4.48 32.79
N GLY A 6 10.91 4.66 33.40
CA GLY A 6 9.72 5.14 32.74
C GLY A 6 9.67 6.66 32.72
N ILE A 7 9.23 7.22 31.61
CA ILE A 7 8.98 8.65 31.44
C ILE A 7 7.57 8.85 30.91
N THR A 8 6.81 9.70 31.58
CA THR A 8 5.51 10.17 31.09
C THR A 8 5.56 11.65 30.79
N GLN A 9 5.14 12.00 29.59
CA GLN A 9 5.02 13.39 29.17
C GLN A 9 3.68 13.97 29.61
N ALA A 10 3.72 15.07 30.35
CA ALA A 10 2.52 15.83 30.73
C ALA A 10 2.70 17.32 30.43
N ARG A 11 1.71 17.95 29.79
CA ARG A 11 1.72 19.41 29.53
C ARG A 11 0.35 20.03 29.75
N ILE A 12 0.36 21.30 30.15
CA ILE A 12 -0.85 22.13 30.27
C ILE A 12 -1.32 22.65 28.90
N GLY A 13 -0.36 23.05 28.06
CA GLY A 13 -0.63 23.62 26.74
C GLY A 13 -1.25 22.60 25.79
N SER A 14 -2.47 22.89 25.33
CA SER A 14 -3.17 22.16 24.29
C SER A 14 -4.10 23.13 23.56
N SER A 15 -4.01 23.16 22.23
CA SER A 15 -4.86 24.02 21.40
C SER A 15 -6.30 23.51 21.29
N ARG A 16 -6.50 22.19 21.42
CA ARG A 16 -7.79 21.52 21.26
C ARG A 16 -8.57 21.38 22.57
N LEU A 17 -7.86 21.06 23.65
CA LEU A 17 -8.43 20.91 24.99
C LEU A 17 -7.42 21.41 26.04
N PRO A 18 -7.43 22.71 26.36
CA PRO A 18 -6.51 23.30 27.33
C PRO A 18 -6.59 22.63 28.71
N LYS A 19 -5.46 22.47 29.40
CA LYS A 19 -5.40 21.89 30.75
C LYS A 19 -5.96 20.45 30.83
N LYS A 20 -6.00 19.70 29.72
CA LYS A 20 -6.63 18.36 29.65
C LYS A 20 -6.18 17.41 30.77
N VAL A 21 -4.89 17.38 31.09
CA VAL A 21 -4.32 16.50 32.14
C VAL A 21 -4.82 16.84 33.55
N LEU A 22 -5.37 18.04 33.76
CA LEU A 22 -5.93 18.51 35.02
C LEU A 22 -7.46 18.39 35.08
N LEU A 23 -8.13 17.91 34.03
CA LEU A 23 -9.57 17.64 34.07
C LEU A 23 -9.86 16.55 35.10
N GLU A 24 -10.98 16.66 35.80
CA GLU A 24 -11.30 15.80 36.93
C GLU A 24 -12.45 14.84 36.63
N ILE A 25 -12.30 13.59 37.07
CA ILE A 25 -13.37 12.60 37.16
C ILE A 25 -13.40 12.11 38.61
N LYS A 26 -14.54 12.25 39.29
CA LYS A 26 -14.72 11.84 40.71
C LYS A 26 -13.62 12.41 41.65
N ASN A 27 -13.27 13.69 41.50
CA ASN A 27 -12.25 14.42 42.30
C ASN A 27 -10.79 13.93 42.14
N LYS A 28 -10.49 13.19 41.07
CA LYS A 28 -9.11 12.85 40.68
C LYS A 28 -8.85 13.46 39.30
N THR A 29 -7.67 14.06 39.11
CA THR A 29 -7.28 14.56 37.80
C THR A 29 -6.98 13.41 36.84
N LEU A 30 -7.08 13.61 35.53
CA LEU A 30 -6.65 12.62 34.54
C LEU A 30 -5.19 12.20 34.75
N LEU A 31 -4.33 13.14 35.16
CA LEU A 31 -2.95 12.84 35.53
C LEU A 31 -2.87 11.91 36.74
N ASP A 32 -3.72 12.06 37.76
CA ASP A 32 -3.77 11.14 38.91
C ASP A 32 -4.08 9.71 38.46
N TYR A 33 -5.08 9.53 37.59
CA TYR A 33 -5.43 8.22 37.02
C TYR A 33 -4.24 7.61 36.27
N HIS A 34 -3.62 8.39 35.38
CA HIS A 34 -2.47 7.96 34.60
C HIS A 34 -1.30 7.51 35.50
N LEU A 35 -0.87 8.37 36.42
CA LEU A 35 0.27 8.11 37.31
C LEU A 35 0.00 6.91 38.24
N THR A 36 -1.24 6.76 38.72
CA THR A 36 -1.63 5.61 39.54
C THR A 36 -1.50 4.31 38.77
N ARG A 37 -1.88 4.29 37.49
CA ARG A 37 -1.86 3.07 36.67
C ARG A 37 -0.46 2.70 36.21
N ILE A 38 0.35 3.64 35.70
CA ILE A 38 1.72 3.31 35.24
C ILE A 38 2.61 2.75 36.38
N LYS A 39 2.37 3.20 37.63
CA LYS A 39 3.07 2.71 38.83
C LYS A 39 2.75 1.26 39.18
N GLN A 40 1.72 0.66 38.59
CA GLN A 40 1.39 -0.75 38.80
C GLN A 40 2.29 -1.68 37.98
N SER A 41 3.07 -1.14 37.03
CA SER A 41 4.08 -1.89 36.28
C SER A 41 5.11 -2.49 37.24
N LYS A 42 5.44 -3.77 37.02
CA LYS A 42 6.40 -4.51 37.85
C LYS A 42 7.80 -4.50 37.28
N ARG A 43 7.98 -3.99 36.05
CA ARG A 43 9.25 -4.02 35.33
C ARG A 43 9.94 -2.67 35.22
N VAL A 44 9.22 -1.57 35.45
CA VAL A 44 9.80 -0.23 35.46
C VAL A 44 10.28 0.10 36.86
N ASP A 45 11.58 0.40 37.01
CA ASP A 45 12.19 0.65 38.33
C ASP A 45 11.76 1.98 38.93
N ASN A 46 11.65 3.03 38.09
CA ASN A 46 11.26 4.37 38.52
C ASN A 46 10.54 5.11 37.38
N TRP A 47 9.61 6.00 37.74
CA TRP A 47 8.89 6.86 36.81
C TRP A 47 9.26 8.34 36.99
N ILE A 48 9.37 9.06 35.88
CA ILE A 48 9.64 10.51 35.85
C ILE A 48 8.55 11.21 35.04
N VAL A 49 8.01 12.29 35.57
CA VAL A 49 7.04 13.15 34.87
C VAL A 49 7.79 14.28 34.17
N ALA A 50 7.83 14.25 32.84
CA ALA A 50 8.45 15.27 32.02
C ALA A 50 7.42 16.33 31.60
N THR A 51 7.60 17.56 32.06
CA THR A 51 6.67 18.68 31.83
C THR A 51 7.35 19.98 31.36
N THR A 52 6.58 21.03 31.13
CA THR A 52 7.07 22.26 30.50
C THR A 52 7.48 23.31 31.55
N ASN A 53 8.30 24.27 31.14
CA ASN A 53 8.77 25.39 31.99
C ASN A 53 7.68 26.42 32.33
N GLU A 54 6.47 26.27 31.82
CA GLU A 54 5.35 27.19 32.04
C GLU A 54 4.91 27.14 33.51
N THR A 55 4.59 28.29 34.12
CA THR A 55 4.18 28.37 35.53
C THR A 55 2.96 27.49 35.85
N GLU A 56 2.04 27.35 34.91
CA GLU A 56 0.86 26.49 35.11
C GLU A 56 1.22 25.00 35.22
N SER A 57 2.37 24.58 34.67
CA SER A 57 2.88 23.21 34.78
C SER A 57 3.45 22.89 36.18
N ASP A 58 3.50 23.88 37.09
CA ASP A 58 3.81 23.64 38.51
C ASP A 58 2.79 22.68 39.15
N LEU A 59 1.52 22.75 38.74
CA LEU A 59 0.47 21.84 39.22
C LEU A 59 0.75 20.38 38.84
N ILE A 60 1.33 20.14 37.66
CA ILE A 60 1.74 18.79 37.23
C ILE A 60 2.84 18.26 38.15
N CYS A 61 3.77 19.11 38.56
CA CYS A 61 4.84 18.72 39.49
C CYS A 61 4.28 18.42 40.88
N THR A 62 3.34 19.24 41.37
CA THR A 62 2.66 18.98 42.66
C THR A 62 1.91 17.64 42.65
N ILE A 63 1.24 17.29 41.55
CA ILE A 63 0.56 15.98 41.40
C ILE A 63 1.59 14.84 41.34
N ALA A 64 2.70 15.02 40.62
CA ALA A 64 3.78 14.02 40.59
C ALA A 64 4.38 13.79 42.00
N GLU A 65 4.63 14.86 42.75
CA GLU A 65 5.15 14.81 44.11
C GLU A 65 4.18 14.13 45.08
N SER A 66 2.88 14.40 44.98
CA SER A 66 1.85 13.73 45.81
C SER A 66 1.82 12.21 45.56
N GLN A 67 2.23 11.77 44.37
CA GLN A 67 2.37 10.37 43.98
C GLN A 67 3.78 9.80 44.23
N ASN A 68 4.69 10.55 44.89
CA ASN A 68 6.10 10.19 45.13
C ASN A 68 6.90 9.95 43.84
N LEU A 69 6.66 10.74 42.79
CA LEU A 69 7.39 10.68 41.52
C LEU A 69 8.27 11.92 41.33
N LYS A 70 9.41 11.73 40.66
CA LYS A 70 10.26 12.85 40.22
C LYS A 70 9.58 13.57 39.06
N SER A 71 9.82 14.87 38.94
CA SER A 71 9.43 15.66 37.77
C SER A 71 10.64 16.38 37.16
N TYR A 72 10.60 16.59 35.85
CA TYR A 72 11.60 17.36 35.11
C TYR A 72 10.90 18.39 34.23
N LYS A 73 11.34 19.66 34.29
CA LYS A 73 10.81 20.74 33.46
C LYS A 73 11.76 21.07 32.31
N GLY A 74 11.21 21.23 31.11
CA GLY A 74 11.98 21.57 29.92
C GLY A 74 11.23 22.42 28.91
N SER A 75 11.83 22.54 27.71
CA SER A 75 11.25 23.25 26.56
C SER A 75 9.87 22.71 26.21
N LEU A 76 8.91 23.57 25.83
CA LEU A 76 7.60 23.15 25.32
C LEU A 76 7.71 22.40 23.98
N ASN A 77 8.56 22.93 23.09
CA ASN A 77 8.64 22.52 21.68
C ASN A 77 9.74 21.48 21.40
N ASP A 78 10.62 21.22 22.37
CA ASP A 78 11.70 20.24 22.24
C ASP A 78 11.51 19.12 23.26
N VAL A 79 10.64 18.18 22.89
CA VAL A 79 10.26 17.05 23.72
C VAL A 79 11.41 16.06 23.83
N LEU A 80 12.15 15.83 22.75
CA LEU A 80 13.30 14.94 22.72
C LEU A 80 14.39 15.40 23.69
N ASP A 81 14.73 16.71 23.70
CA ASP A 81 15.63 17.26 24.71
C ASP A 81 15.09 17.04 26.12
N ARG A 82 13.82 17.39 26.36
CA ARG A 82 13.20 17.21 27.67
C ARG A 82 13.26 15.76 28.15
N PHE A 83 13.06 14.79 27.26
CA PHE A 83 13.17 13.36 27.55
C PHE A 83 14.59 12.99 27.92
N TYR A 84 15.58 13.31 27.07
CA TYR A 84 16.98 13.00 27.32
C TYR A 84 17.47 13.59 28.66
N GLN A 85 17.19 14.88 28.91
CA GLN A 85 17.64 15.54 30.13
C GLN A 85 17.00 14.96 31.41
N ALA A 86 15.77 14.45 31.31
CA ALA A 86 15.07 13.83 32.43
C ALA A 86 15.71 12.51 32.87
N VAL A 87 16.27 11.73 31.95
CA VAL A 87 16.80 10.37 32.23
C VAL A 87 18.32 10.26 32.24
N LYS A 88 19.07 11.23 31.70
CA LYS A 88 20.54 11.14 31.50
C LYS A 88 21.35 10.78 32.77
N ASN A 89 20.85 11.15 33.94
CA ASN A 89 21.52 10.92 35.23
C ASN A 89 20.96 9.71 35.99
N GLU A 90 20.00 8.99 35.40
CA GLU A 90 19.35 7.85 36.05
C GLU A 90 20.06 6.52 35.75
N ASN A 91 21.11 6.50 34.93
CA ASN A 91 21.83 5.26 34.53
C ASN A 91 20.88 4.18 33.96
N ALA A 92 19.91 4.59 33.16
CA ALA A 92 18.95 3.68 32.54
C ALA A 92 19.63 2.86 31.43
N ASP A 93 19.37 1.56 31.37
CA ASP A 93 19.69 0.73 30.20
C ASP A 93 18.58 0.91 29.13
N TYR A 94 17.33 0.92 29.59
CA TYR A 94 16.13 1.11 28.78
C TYR A 94 15.24 2.21 29.33
N VAL A 95 14.59 2.93 28.42
CA VAL A 95 13.63 3.98 28.71
C VAL A 95 12.26 3.54 28.18
N VAL A 96 11.23 3.68 29.00
CA VAL A 96 9.83 3.43 28.62
C VAL A 96 9.11 4.75 28.48
N ARG A 97 8.62 5.06 27.30
CA ARG A 97 7.80 6.23 27.02
C ARG A 97 6.32 5.86 27.01
N VAL A 98 5.55 6.65 27.75
CA VAL A 98 4.09 6.73 27.68
C VAL A 98 3.67 8.21 27.73
N THR A 99 2.42 8.52 27.40
CA THR A 99 1.90 9.90 27.41
C THR A 99 0.77 10.07 28.42
N SER A 100 0.73 11.21 29.11
CA SER A 100 -0.20 11.41 30.23
C SER A 100 -1.64 11.70 29.80
N ASP A 101 -1.89 11.84 28.51
CA ASP A 101 -3.23 11.89 27.92
C ASP A 101 -3.88 10.52 27.80
N CYS A 102 -3.22 9.48 28.30
CA CYS A 102 -3.72 8.11 28.38
C CYS A 102 -4.06 7.75 29.83
N PRO A 103 -5.15 8.27 30.43
CA PRO A 103 -5.46 8.08 31.84
C PRO A 103 -5.77 6.62 32.21
N LEU A 104 -6.12 5.78 31.23
CA LEU A 104 -6.47 4.37 31.42
C LEU A 104 -5.42 3.39 30.85
N ILE A 105 -4.18 3.84 30.63
CA ILE A 105 -3.07 2.99 30.16
C ILE A 105 -2.89 1.74 31.04
N ASP A 106 -2.58 0.59 30.45
CA ASP A 106 -2.51 -0.70 31.15
C ASP A 106 -1.07 -1.05 31.54
N ALA A 107 -0.85 -1.28 32.84
CA ALA A 107 0.46 -1.65 33.39
C ALA A 107 0.96 -3.02 32.91
N ASN A 108 0.07 -3.99 32.68
CA ASN A 108 0.46 -5.30 32.16
C ASN A 108 0.97 -5.17 30.72
N LEU A 109 0.33 -4.31 29.92
CA LEU A 109 0.78 -4.03 28.55
C LEU A 109 2.15 -3.34 28.54
N ILE A 110 2.41 -2.44 29.49
CA ILE A 110 3.75 -1.86 29.70
C ILE A 110 4.76 -2.98 29.99
N ASP A 111 4.45 -3.85 30.95
CA ASP A 111 5.33 -4.95 31.34
C ASP A 111 5.60 -5.94 30.19
N GLU A 112 4.58 -6.28 29.40
CA GLU A 112 4.70 -7.15 28.22
C GLU A 112 5.62 -6.52 27.17
N THR A 113 5.42 -5.24 26.86
CA THR A 113 6.20 -4.51 25.85
C THR A 113 7.67 -4.38 26.28
N VAL A 114 7.89 -4.06 27.55
CA VAL A 114 9.24 -3.98 28.15
C VAL A 114 9.93 -5.34 28.11
N GLN A 115 9.24 -6.39 28.55
CA GLN A 115 9.81 -7.74 28.56
C GLN A 115 10.20 -8.18 27.16
N PHE A 116 9.34 -7.97 26.18
CA PHE A 116 9.62 -8.34 24.80
C PHE A 116 10.85 -7.60 24.25
N CYS A 117 10.95 -6.29 24.50
CA CYS A 117 12.07 -5.47 24.05
C CYS A 117 13.40 -5.94 24.67
N VAL A 118 13.39 -6.22 25.97
CA VAL A 118 14.59 -6.64 26.72
C VAL A 118 15.01 -8.07 26.36
N ASP A 119 14.07 -9.02 26.31
CA ASP A 119 14.35 -10.43 26.00
C ASP A 119 14.96 -10.62 24.61
N ASN A 120 14.53 -9.79 23.66
CA ASN A 120 15.04 -9.81 22.29
C ASN A 120 16.22 -8.83 22.08
N ASN A 121 16.69 -8.15 23.13
CA ASN A 121 17.78 -7.18 23.08
C ASN A 121 17.59 -6.12 21.97
N LEU A 122 16.36 -5.60 21.85
CA LEU A 122 16.01 -4.64 20.81
C LEU A 122 16.48 -3.24 21.19
N GLU A 123 16.85 -2.45 20.18
CA GLU A 123 17.19 -1.03 20.35
C GLU A 123 15.94 -0.18 20.59
N TYR A 124 14.84 -0.55 19.94
CA TYR A 124 13.53 0.07 20.07
C TYR A 124 12.45 -0.97 19.78
N PHE A 125 11.35 -0.92 20.53
CA PHE A 125 10.14 -1.70 20.28
C PHE A 125 8.91 -0.91 20.75
N SER A 126 7.78 -1.13 20.08
CA SER A 126 6.50 -0.56 20.50
C SER A 126 5.36 -1.51 20.18
N ASN A 127 4.39 -1.60 21.08
CA ASN A 127 3.18 -2.38 20.87
C ASN A 127 2.30 -1.84 19.72
N VAL A 128 2.45 -0.57 19.35
CA VAL A 128 1.71 0.06 18.23
C VAL A 128 2.49 0.07 16.92
N PHE A 129 3.53 -0.76 16.80
CA PHE A 129 4.18 -0.97 15.50
C PHE A 129 3.20 -1.57 14.48
N GLU A 130 2.29 -2.43 14.94
CA GLU A 130 1.09 -2.79 14.23
C GLU A 130 -0.05 -1.95 14.83
N ASP A 131 -0.73 -1.14 14.01
CA ASP A 131 -1.90 -0.35 14.43
C ASP A 131 -3.09 -1.26 14.78
N LYS A 132 -2.94 -2.11 15.79
CA LYS A 132 -3.91 -3.12 16.26
C LYS A 132 -4.44 -2.79 17.65
N TYR A 133 -3.62 -2.15 18.49
CA TYR A 133 -4.06 -1.68 19.80
C TYR A 133 -4.87 -0.38 19.68
N PRO A 134 -5.78 -0.13 20.63
CA PRO A 134 -6.45 1.16 20.77
C PRO A 134 -5.46 2.33 20.84
N ASP A 135 -5.83 3.46 20.24
CA ASP A 135 -5.09 4.72 20.40
C ASP A 135 -5.13 5.15 21.88
N GLY A 136 -3.99 5.56 22.43
CA GLY A 136 -3.85 5.85 23.85
C GLY A 136 -3.36 4.70 24.72
N LEU A 137 -2.91 3.60 24.10
CA LEU A 137 -2.22 2.51 24.80
C LEU A 137 -0.78 2.34 24.29
N ASP A 138 -0.25 3.40 23.70
CA ASP A 138 1.06 3.42 23.06
C ASP A 138 2.15 3.31 24.13
N VAL A 139 2.88 2.21 24.08
CA VAL A 139 4.08 1.98 24.89
C VAL A 139 5.25 1.88 23.93
N GLU A 140 6.24 2.73 24.14
CA GLU A 140 7.49 2.70 23.38
C GLU A 140 8.63 2.42 24.33
N VAL A 141 9.45 1.43 24.01
CA VAL A 141 10.60 1.01 24.81
C VAL A 141 11.84 1.12 23.95
N PHE A 142 12.85 1.84 24.41
CA PHE A 142 14.10 2.00 23.67
C PHE A 142 15.30 2.05 24.59
N GLN A 143 16.46 1.62 24.07
CA GLN A 143 17.71 1.72 24.80
C GLN A 143 18.06 3.19 25.03
N PHE A 144 18.64 3.50 26.20
CA PHE A 144 19.06 4.87 26.50
C PHE A 144 20.05 5.41 25.45
N LYS A 145 20.92 4.56 24.91
CA LYS A 145 21.87 4.93 23.83
C LYS A 145 21.16 5.44 22.57
N ALA A 146 19.99 4.87 22.23
CA ALA A 146 19.22 5.27 21.05
C ALA A 146 18.54 6.63 21.27
N LEU A 147 18.09 6.89 22.51
CA LEU A 147 17.60 8.22 22.90
C LEU A 147 18.71 9.28 22.82
N GLU A 148 19.92 8.96 23.31
CA GLU A 148 21.07 9.86 23.23
C GLU A 148 21.46 10.16 21.78
N GLU A 149 21.55 9.12 20.93
CA GLU A 149 21.86 9.30 19.51
C GLU A 149 20.80 10.15 18.79
N ALA A 150 19.51 9.89 19.06
CA ALA A 150 18.41 10.69 18.52
C ALA A 150 18.53 12.15 18.98
N TRP A 151 18.79 12.39 20.27
CA TRP A 151 18.96 13.74 20.81
C TRP A 151 20.13 14.50 20.17
N GLN A 152 21.24 13.82 19.85
CA GLN A 152 22.39 14.43 19.19
C GLN A 152 22.17 14.70 17.70
N SER A 153 21.44 13.81 17.02
CA SER A 153 21.46 13.71 15.56
C SER A 153 20.15 14.12 14.87
N ALA A 154 19.02 14.18 15.58
CA ALA A 154 17.74 14.56 15.01
C ALA A 154 17.71 16.05 14.65
N THR A 155 17.52 16.36 13.36
CA THR A 155 17.45 17.74 12.86
C THR A 155 16.03 18.15 12.44
N LEU A 156 15.11 17.21 12.24
CA LEU A 156 13.72 17.49 11.85
C LEU A 156 12.90 17.89 13.08
N GLN A 157 11.98 18.86 12.92
CA GLN A 157 11.16 19.34 14.03
C GLN A 157 10.27 18.24 14.59
N ALA A 158 9.64 17.43 13.73
CA ALA A 158 8.82 16.30 14.13
C ALA A 158 9.60 15.24 14.91
N ASP A 159 10.88 15.04 14.63
CA ASP A 159 11.72 14.13 15.43
C ASP A 159 11.94 14.68 16.85
N ARG A 160 12.16 16.00 16.97
CA ARG A 160 12.33 16.69 18.25
C ARG A 160 11.02 16.77 19.05
N GLU A 161 9.88 16.86 18.38
CA GLU A 161 8.56 16.98 19.01
C GLU A 161 7.98 15.61 19.43
N HIS A 162 8.20 14.57 18.63
CA HIS A 162 7.58 13.26 18.84
C HIS A 162 8.54 12.19 19.36
N VAL A 163 9.80 12.55 19.67
CA VAL A 163 10.84 11.75 20.36
C VAL A 163 11.39 10.56 19.55
N THR A 164 10.53 9.61 19.19
CA THR A 164 10.91 8.32 18.63
C THR A 164 10.97 8.22 17.09
N PRO A 165 10.43 9.14 16.25
CA PRO A 165 10.49 8.99 14.80
C PRO A 165 11.91 8.79 14.25
N TYR A 166 12.91 9.46 14.83
CA TYR A 166 14.31 9.29 14.44
C TYR A 166 14.81 7.87 14.69
N ILE A 167 14.51 7.31 15.86
CA ILE A 167 14.91 5.95 16.26
C ILE A 167 14.20 4.93 15.35
N ARG A 168 12.87 5.10 15.16
CA ARG A 168 12.02 4.20 14.36
C ARG A 168 12.50 4.01 12.92
N ARG A 169 13.06 5.04 12.29
CA ARG A 169 13.56 4.95 10.91
C ARG A 169 14.82 4.09 10.75
N LYS A 170 15.50 3.73 11.85
CA LYS A 170 16.75 2.94 11.82
C LYS A 170 16.57 1.47 12.15
N VAL A 171 15.45 1.10 12.75
CA VAL A 171 15.16 -0.27 13.19
C VAL A 171 14.22 -0.97 12.22
N ASP A 172 14.59 -2.16 11.77
CA ASP A 172 13.68 -3.08 11.09
C ASP A 172 13.03 -4.01 12.12
N LEU A 173 11.72 -3.84 12.30
CA LEU A 173 10.91 -4.64 13.23
C LEU A 173 9.97 -5.62 12.52
N SER A 174 10.11 -5.78 11.20
CA SER A 174 9.23 -6.63 10.39
C SER A 174 9.15 -8.09 10.84
N GLN A 175 10.15 -8.57 11.58
CA GLN A 175 10.22 -9.92 12.15
C GLN A 175 9.45 -10.10 13.47
N TYR A 176 8.90 -9.04 14.07
CA TYR A 176 8.30 -9.05 15.41
C TYR A 176 6.79 -8.73 15.41
N LYS A 177 6.09 -9.18 14.36
CA LYS A 177 4.64 -9.01 14.21
C LYS A 177 3.86 -9.74 15.31
N ASN A 178 2.78 -9.14 15.81
CA ASN A 178 1.92 -9.73 16.83
C ASN A 178 0.59 -10.19 16.21
N GLU A 179 0.54 -11.44 15.77
CA GLU A 179 -0.65 -12.02 15.16
C GLU A 179 -1.81 -12.27 16.15
N THR A 180 -1.60 -12.11 17.45
CA THR A 180 -2.58 -12.50 18.48
C THR A 180 -3.62 -11.44 18.81
N ILE A 181 -3.41 -10.18 18.38
CA ILE A 181 -4.34 -9.08 18.65
C ILE A 181 -5.31 -8.92 17.48
N ASP A 182 -6.60 -8.95 17.81
CA ASP A 182 -7.68 -8.74 16.84
C ASP A 182 -7.66 -7.31 16.29
N ALA A 183 -7.72 -7.18 14.96
CA ALA A 183 -7.73 -5.89 14.27
C ALA A 183 -8.93 -5.01 14.64
N LYS A 184 -10.03 -5.57 15.19
CA LYS A 184 -11.20 -4.79 15.63
C LYS A 184 -10.86 -3.68 16.64
N TYR A 185 -9.78 -3.85 17.40
CA TYR A 185 -9.39 -2.90 18.43
C TYR A 185 -8.67 -1.67 17.87
N SER A 186 -8.21 -1.69 16.61
CA SER A 186 -7.44 -0.59 16.01
C SER A 186 -8.21 0.72 15.87
N SER A 187 -9.54 0.64 15.83
CA SER A 187 -10.43 1.80 15.70
C SER A 187 -10.80 2.42 17.05
N VAL A 188 -10.43 1.80 18.17
CA VAL A 188 -10.81 2.26 19.50
C VAL A 188 -9.83 3.34 19.98
N ARG A 189 -10.35 4.37 20.65
CA ARG A 189 -9.56 5.42 21.30
C ARG A 189 -9.77 5.38 22.81
N ILE A 190 -8.69 5.28 23.56
CA ILE A 190 -8.63 5.34 25.03
C ILE A 190 -7.58 6.40 25.43
N THR A 191 -7.64 7.55 24.75
CA THR A 191 -6.81 8.74 24.99
C THR A 191 -7.73 9.94 25.25
N VAL A 192 -7.19 11.06 25.73
CA VAL A 192 -7.89 12.34 25.86
C VAL A 192 -7.14 13.43 25.10
N ASP A 193 -7.64 13.79 23.93
CA ASP A 193 -7.12 14.89 23.12
C ASP A 193 -8.12 16.03 22.97
N GLU A 194 -9.40 15.70 22.90
CA GLU A 194 -10.51 16.64 22.76
C GLU A 194 -11.63 16.38 23.77
N GLU A 195 -12.61 17.27 23.84
CA GLU A 195 -13.69 17.19 24.84
C GLU A 195 -14.51 15.90 24.72
N VAL A 196 -14.72 15.39 23.52
CA VAL A 196 -15.46 14.13 23.31
C VAL A 196 -14.67 12.92 23.79
N ASP A 197 -13.34 12.94 23.68
CA ASP A 197 -12.48 11.89 24.25
C ASP A 197 -12.61 11.89 25.79
N PHE A 198 -12.61 13.08 26.41
CA PHE A 198 -12.82 13.22 27.86
C PHE A 198 -14.17 12.62 28.29
N LYS A 199 -15.25 12.86 27.52
CA LYS A 199 -16.56 12.25 27.78
C LYS A 199 -16.51 10.73 27.70
N VAL A 200 -15.76 10.16 26.76
CA VAL A 200 -15.56 8.71 26.68
C VAL A 200 -14.86 8.19 27.93
N ILE A 201 -13.72 8.77 28.32
CA ILE A 201 -12.97 8.33 29.50
C ILE A 201 -13.80 8.49 30.78
N GLN A 202 -14.50 9.62 30.93
CA GLN A 202 -15.41 9.84 32.05
C GLN A 202 -16.46 8.73 32.14
N HIS A 203 -17.11 8.40 31.03
CA HIS A 203 -18.10 7.34 30.97
C HIS A 203 -17.51 5.98 31.36
N LEU A 204 -16.32 5.64 30.87
CA LEU A 204 -15.64 4.38 31.21
C LEU A 204 -15.32 4.30 32.71
N VAL A 205 -14.75 5.35 33.29
CA VAL A 205 -14.41 5.39 34.73
C VAL A 205 -15.67 5.37 35.61
N GLU A 206 -16.75 5.99 35.15
CA GLU A 206 -18.01 6.02 35.89
C GLU A 206 -18.71 4.66 35.91
N ASN A 207 -18.68 3.91 34.80
CA ASN A 207 -19.41 2.66 34.63
C ASN A 207 -18.61 1.39 34.91
N LEU A 208 -17.31 1.38 34.60
CA LEU A 208 -16.43 0.22 34.76
C LEU A 208 -15.43 0.38 35.90
N GLY A 209 -15.16 1.63 36.32
CA GLY A 209 -14.13 1.93 37.31
C GLY A 209 -12.77 2.22 36.68
N GLU A 210 -11.74 2.35 37.52
CA GLU A 210 -10.41 2.86 37.14
C GLU A 210 -9.31 1.80 37.01
N ASN A 211 -9.61 0.52 37.32
CA ASN A 211 -8.63 -0.56 37.45
C ASN A 211 -8.83 -1.73 36.47
N GLU A 212 -9.74 -1.58 35.50
CA GLU A 212 -9.95 -2.63 34.50
C GLU A 212 -8.76 -2.70 33.52
N ASP A 213 -8.62 -3.85 32.87
CA ASP A 213 -7.67 -4.06 31.78
C ASP A 213 -8.12 -3.33 30.51
N TRP A 214 -7.18 -3.08 29.60
CA TRP A 214 -7.48 -2.32 28.39
C TRP A 214 -8.49 -3.01 27.45
N LYS A 215 -8.54 -4.34 27.43
CA LYS A 215 -9.47 -5.09 26.55
C LYS A 215 -10.90 -4.93 27.06
N THR A 216 -11.09 -4.96 28.37
CA THR A 216 -12.39 -4.71 29.00
C THR A 216 -12.94 -3.33 28.63
N TYR A 217 -12.12 -2.28 28.68
CA TYR A 217 -12.52 -0.96 28.18
C TYR A 217 -12.83 -0.96 26.69
N ALA A 218 -11.97 -1.56 25.87
CA ALA A 218 -12.11 -1.57 24.42
C ALA A 218 -13.36 -2.36 23.96
N ASP A 219 -13.60 -3.54 24.52
CA ASP A 219 -14.79 -4.34 24.24
C ASP A 219 -16.07 -3.63 24.72
N TYR A 220 -16.02 -2.89 25.83
CA TYR A 220 -17.16 -2.06 26.23
C TYR A 220 -17.47 -0.97 25.21
N ILE A 221 -16.45 -0.27 24.70
CA ILE A 221 -16.64 0.74 23.66
C ILE A 221 -17.26 0.13 22.41
N LEU A 222 -16.71 -1.00 21.93
CA LEU A 222 -17.18 -1.65 20.71
C LEU A 222 -18.62 -2.17 20.83
N ASN A 223 -19.03 -2.63 22.02
CA ASN A 223 -20.35 -3.23 22.25
C ASN A 223 -21.43 -2.20 22.65
N ASN A 224 -21.06 -1.01 23.10
CA ASN A 224 -22.00 0.04 23.47
C ASN A 224 -22.14 1.06 22.33
N ILE A 225 -23.26 1.00 21.60
CA ILE A 225 -23.52 1.83 20.41
C ILE A 225 -23.40 3.33 20.68
N GLU A 226 -23.82 3.80 21.86
CA GLU A 226 -23.80 5.22 22.19
C GLU A 226 -22.36 5.72 22.38
N ILE A 227 -21.57 5.03 23.20
CA ILE A 227 -20.18 5.42 23.44
C ILE A 227 -19.31 5.20 22.21
N LYS A 228 -19.59 4.15 21.42
CA LYS A 228 -18.89 3.88 20.17
C LYS A 228 -19.02 5.05 19.20
N LYS A 229 -20.24 5.61 19.04
CA LYS A 229 -20.46 6.78 18.17
C LYS A 229 -19.65 8.00 18.60
N ILE A 230 -19.49 8.20 19.91
CA ILE A 230 -18.66 9.30 20.43
C ILE A 230 -17.18 8.99 20.17
N ASN A 231 -16.75 7.75 20.41
CA ASN A 231 -15.36 7.32 20.22
C ASN A 231 -14.91 7.36 18.75
N ASP A 232 -15.80 7.01 17.82
CA ASP A 232 -15.56 7.04 16.38
C ASP A 232 -15.49 8.47 15.81
N SER A 233 -15.79 9.52 16.61
CA SER A 233 -15.87 10.90 16.11
C SER A 233 -14.53 11.60 15.92
N ILE A 234 -13.44 11.05 16.47
CA ILE A 234 -12.08 11.60 16.38
C ILE A 234 -11.14 10.58 15.77
N ILE A 235 -10.16 11.06 15.01
CA ILE A 235 -9.27 10.24 14.20
C ILE A 235 -7.89 10.10 14.87
N ARG A 236 -7.35 8.88 14.81
CA ARG A 236 -6.04 8.49 15.36
C ARG A 236 -4.91 9.37 14.82
N ASN A 237 -3.96 9.75 15.69
CA ASN A 237 -2.70 10.42 15.33
C ASN A 237 -2.82 11.77 14.58
N GLN A 238 -3.94 12.48 14.67
CA GLN A 238 -4.15 13.75 13.94
C GLN A 238 -3.07 14.82 14.21
N GLY A 239 -2.54 14.90 15.44
CA GLY A 239 -1.48 15.85 15.81
C GLY A 239 -0.17 15.60 15.06
N TYR A 240 0.25 14.33 14.94
CA TYR A 240 1.45 13.97 14.20
C TYR A 240 1.32 14.32 12.70
N MET A 241 0.17 14.00 12.09
CA MET A 241 -0.12 14.36 10.70
C MET A 241 -0.01 15.87 10.46
N LYS A 242 -0.62 16.70 11.33
CA LYS A 242 -0.55 18.16 11.22
C LYS A 242 0.89 18.68 11.25
N SER A 243 1.70 18.21 12.19
CA SER A 243 3.13 18.58 12.27
C SER A 243 3.90 18.19 10.99
N LYS A 244 3.63 17.01 10.42
CA LYS A 244 4.23 16.59 9.15
C LYS A 244 3.79 17.44 7.98
N PHE A 245 2.51 17.84 7.93
CA PHE A 245 2.01 18.72 6.87
C PHE A 245 2.64 20.11 6.93
N GLU A 246 2.96 20.63 8.11
CA GLU A 246 3.66 21.91 8.27
C GLU A 246 5.10 21.85 7.73
N GLU A 247 5.78 20.71 7.88
CA GLU A 247 7.14 20.50 7.36
C GLU A 247 7.18 20.38 5.83
N ILE A 248 6.15 19.76 5.23
CA ILE A 248 6.13 19.48 3.80
C ILE A 248 5.86 20.76 3.00
N LYS A 249 6.75 21.07 2.06
CA LYS A 249 6.51 22.11 1.06
C LYS A 249 6.06 21.46 -0.24
N LEU A 250 4.79 21.67 -0.61
CA LEU A 250 4.30 21.22 -1.91
C LEU A 250 4.94 22.04 -3.03
N ARG A 251 5.18 21.37 -4.15
CA ARG A 251 5.57 22.00 -5.40
C ARG A 251 4.36 22.78 -5.96
N THR A 252 4.62 23.80 -6.78
CA THR A 252 3.59 24.52 -7.53
C THR A 252 3.97 24.55 -9.00
N ILE A 253 3.59 23.50 -9.70
CA ILE A 253 3.97 23.25 -11.10
C ILE A 253 2.92 23.86 -12.01
N THR A 254 3.34 24.83 -12.80
CA THR A 254 2.48 25.54 -13.77
C THR A 254 3.08 25.59 -15.18
N ASN A 255 4.35 25.20 -15.33
CA ASN A 255 5.05 25.22 -16.61
C ASN A 255 4.99 23.84 -17.29
N PHE A 256 4.31 23.78 -18.44
CA PHE A 256 4.24 22.61 -19.33
C PHE A 256 4.57 22.98 -20.78
N LYS A 257 5.37 24.02 -20.99
CA LYS A 257 5.65 24.55 -22.33
C LYS A 257 6.36 23.53 -23.23
N ALA A 258 7.40 22.86 -22.72
CA ALA A 258 8.11 21.84 -23.48
C ALA A 258 7.22 20.61 -23.72
N SER A 259 6.36 20.28 -22.75
CA SER A 259 5.32 19.26 -22.90
C SER A 259 4.33 19.62 -24.02
N ASP A 260 3.87 20.86 -24.11
CA ASP A 260 2.97 21.31 -25.20
C ASP A 260 3.66 21.26 -26.58
N GLU A 261 4.92 21.69 -26.67
CA GLU A 261 5.72 21.59 -27.89
C GLU A 261 5.94 20.12 -28.30
N TYR A 262 6.09 19.21 -27.34
CA TYR A 262 6.20 17.77 -27.58
C TYR A 262 4.87 17.20 -28.10
N ARG A 263 3.74 17.49 -27.45
CA ARG A 263 2.39 17.05 -27.86
C ARG A 263 2.08 17.47 -29.29
N ALA A 264 2.42 18.70 -29.66
CA ALA A 264 2.15 19.24 -30.99
C ALA A 264 2.86 18.47 -32.13
N LYS A 265 3.93 17.72 -31.84
CA LYS A 265 4.72 16.99 -32.84
C LYS A 265 4.55 15.48 -32.74
N ILE A 266 4.40 14.94 -31.52
CA ILE A 266 4.49 13.50 -31.30
C ILE A 266 3.35 12.73 -31.98
N HIS A 267 2.15 13.30 -32.08
CA HIS A 267 1.00 12.66 -32.74
C HIS A 267 1.17 12.51 -34.25
N ASP A 268 2.04 13.33 -34.88
CA ASP A 268 2.39 13.16 -36.29
C ASP A 268 3.38 12.01 -36.53
N LEU A 269 4.05 11.55 -35.45
CA LEU A 269 5.11 10.54 -35.51
C LEU A 269 4.66 9.19 -34.95
N ILE A 270 3.87 9.20 -33.89
CA ILE A 270 3.41 8.01 -33.17
C ILE A 270 1.90 8.09 -33.01
N PRO A 271 1.13 7.09 -33.50
CA PRO A 271 -0.31 7.03 -33.27
C PRO A 271 -0.64 7.09 -31.77
N GLY A 272 -1.46 8.07 -31.37
CA GLY A 272 -1.82 8.31 -29.97
C GLY A 272 -0.72 8.96 -29.13
N GLY A 273 0.38 9.41 -29.75
CA GLY A 273 1.48 10.12 -29.11
C GLY A 273 2.38 9.26 -28.21
N CYS A 274 2.11 7.95 -28.14
CA CYS A 274 2.84 7.00 -27.30
C CYS A 274 2.59 5.54 -27.71
N HIS A 275 3.40 4.60 -27.21
CA HIS A 275 3.26 3.16 -27.50
C HIS A 275 2.28 2.43 -26.56
N THR A 276 1.66 3.12 -25.60
CA THR A 276 0.73 2.52 -24.64
C THR A 276 -0.39 3.49 -24.39
N TYR A 277 -1.61 3.16 -24.83
CA TYR A 277 -2.73 4.12 -24.81
C TYR A 277 -3.07 4.70 -23.43
N SER A 278 -2.84 3.97 -22.33
CA SER A 278 -3.01 4.51 -20.97
C SER A 278 -2.01 5.62 -20.60
N LYS A 279 -0.96 5.82 -21.40
CA LYS A 279 0.00 6.93 -21.29
C LYS A 279 -0.29 8.06 -22.29
N GLY A 280 -1.34 7.95 -23.09
CA GLY A 280 -1.69 8.93 -24.11
C GLY A 280 -2.21 10.23 -23.50
N ASP A 281 -2.10 11.32 -24.25
CA ASP A 281 -2.52 12.65 -23.80
C ASP A 281 -4.01 12.73 -23.44
N ASP A 282 -4.86 11.88 -24.03
CA ASP A 282 -6.29 11.82 -23.73
C ASP A 282 -6.61 11.11 -22.40
N GLN A 283 -5.59 10.64 -21.68
CA GLN A 283 -5.70 10.01 -20.36
C GLN A 283 -5.37 10.98 -19.21
N PHE A 284 -4.87 12.17 -19.52
CA PHE A 284 -4.43 13.18 -18.56
C PHE A 284 -5.11 14.53 -18.82
N PRO A 285 -5.19 15.43 -17.81
CA PRO A 285 -5.55 16.82 -18.04
C PRO A 285 -4.51 17.48 -18.96
N ILE A 286 -4.87 18.56 -19.67
CA ILE A 286 -3.91 19.28 -20.53
C ILE A 286 -2.74 19.85 -19.72
N LEU A 287 -2.98 20.24 -18.46
CA LEU A 287 -1.94 20.68 -17.53
C LEU A 287 -1.24 19.48 -16.89
N SER A 288 -0.48 18.75 -17.71
CA SER A 288 0.24 17.54 -17.32
C SER A 288 1.52 17.36 -18.15
N PRO A 289 2.51 16.60 -17.62
CA PRO A 289 3.71 16.26 -18.37
C PRO A 289 3.36 15.39 -19.59
N ALA A 290 3.85 15.77 -20.76
CA ALA A 290 3.65 14.99 -21.99
C ALA A 290 4.72 13.90 -22.19
N ALA A 291 5.89 14.08 -21.58
CA ALA A 291 7.01 13.15 -21.69
C ALA A 291 7.87 13.18 -20.43
N ILE A 292 8.39 12.01 -20.06
CA ILE A 292 9.25 11.79 -18.89
C ILE A 292 10.67 11.53 -19.38
N VAL A 293 11.65 12.24 -18.82
CA VAL A 293 13.06 12.13 -19.22
C VAL A 293 13.92 11.37 -18.22
N LYS A 294 13.46 11.24 -16.97
CA LYS A 294 14.23 10.61 -15.89
C LYS A 294 13.30 10.03 -14.83
N GLY A 295 13.74 8.94 -14.20
CA GLY A 295 13.18 8.43 -12.94
C GLY A 295 14.28 7.97 -11.99
N LYS A 296 14.08 8.12 -10.68
CA LYS A 296 14.95 7.59 -9.61
C LYS A 296 14.10 7.36 -8.36
N GLY A 297 14.16 6.16 -7.79
CA GLY A 297 13.33 5.78 -6.64
C GLY A 297 11.83 5.87 -6.97
N SER A 298 11.07 6.58 -6.14
CA SER A 298 9.64 6.88 -6.32
C SER A 298 9.37 8.16 -7.14
N HIS A 299 10.40 8.83 -7.67
CA HIS A 299 10.27 10.14 -8.33
C HIS A 299 10.65 10.10 -9.81
N ILE A 300 10.03 11.00 -10.59
CA ILE A 300 10.25 11.18 -12.03
C ILE A 300 10.37 12.67 -12.39
N TRP A 301 11.02 12.95 -13.52
CA TRP A 301 11.18 14.29 -14.08
C TRP A 301 10.68 14.33 -15.52
N ASP A 302 9.92 15.38 -15.85
CA ASP A 302 9.41 15.60 -17.20
C ASP A 302 10.39 16.40 -18.08
N VAL A 303 10.02 16.62 -19.34
CA VAL A 303 10.77 17.43 -20.31
C VAL A 303 10.88 18.91 -19.95
N ASP A 304 10.03 19.40 -19.04
CA ASP A 304 10.06 20.77 -18.51
C ASP A 304 10.98 20.90 -17.28
N GLY A 305 11.51 19.78 -16.78
CA GLY A 305 12.35 19.72 -15.59
C GLY A 305 11.57 19.66 -14.28
N ASN A 306 10.24 19.51 -14.34
CA ASN A 306 9.39 19.36 -13.17
C ASN A 306 9.59 17.99 -12.54
N GLU A 307 9.62 17.93 -11.21
CA GLU A 307 9.70 16.69 -10.45
C GLU A 307 8.33 16.27 -9.93
N PHE A 308 8.02 14.97 -10.04
CA PHE A 308 6.78 14.39 -9.53
C PHE A 308 7.06 13.14 -8.70
N LEU A 309 6.27 12.97 -7.64
CA LEU A 309 6.04 11.66 -7.04
C LEU A 309 5.26 10.81 -8.07
N ASP A 310 5.81 9.65 -8.47
CA ASP A 310 5.19 8.75 -9.46
C ASP A 310 4.27 7.74 -8.77
N CYS A 311 2.95 7.92 -8.95
CA CYS A 311 1.98 7.01 -8.34
C CYS A 311 1.69 5.76 -9.19
N SER A 312 2.04 5.75 -10.48
CA SER A 312 1.73 4.63 -11.38
C SER A 312 2.86 3.61 -11.46
N MET A 313 4.10 4.06 -11.22
CA MET A 313 5.31 3.24 -11.22
C MET A 313 5.42 2.41 -12.51
N GLY A 314 5.35 3.11 -13.65
CA GLY A 314 5.42 2.51 -14.98
C GLY A 314 4.26 1.56 -15.28
N LEU A 315 3.02 1.94 -14.93
CA LEU A 315 1.84 1.08 -15.05
C LEU A 315 2.04 -0.24 -14.31
N THR A 316 2.50 -0.15 -13.06
CA THR A 316 2.79 -1.24 -12.14
C THR A 316 4.04 -2.09 -12.46
N SER A 317 4.81 -1.77 -13.51
CA SER A 317 6.01 -2.52 -13.89
C SER A 317 7.24 -2.27 -13.02
N VAL A 318 7.32 -1.12 -12.35
CA VAL A 318 8.44 -0.76 -11.49
C VAL A 318 8.08 -1.07 -10.04
N SER A 319 8.65 -2.14 -9.49
CA SER A 319 8.29 -2.68 -8.18
C SER A 319 9.24 -2.22 -7.05
N LEU A 320 10.51 -2.03 -7.36
CA LEU A 320 11.54 -1.62 -6.41
C LEU A 320 11.83 -0.11 -6.46
N GLY A 321 11.52 0.53 -7.59
CA GLY A 321 11.78 1.95 -7.86
C GLY A 321 12.58 2.15 -9.14
N HIS A 322 12.50 3.36 -9.69
CA HIS A 322 13.21 3.74 -10.90
C HIS A 322 14.72 3.77 -10.66
N ALA A 323 15.51 3.29 -11.63
CA ALA A 323 16.97 3.26 -11.54
C ALA A 323 17.49 2.70 -10.19
N TYR A 324 16.84 1.64 -9.70
CA TYR A 324 17.18 0.98 -8.45
C TYR A 324 18.53 0.25 -8.59
N GLU A 325 19.49 0.63 -7.75
CA GLU A 325 20.92 0.39 -7.97
C GLU A 325 21.31 -1.08 -8.07
N PRO A 326 20.83 -1.99 -7.21
CA PRO A 326 21.14 -3.41 -7.32
C PRO A 326 20.82 -3.99 -8.72
N ILE A 327 19.68 -3.60 -9.29
CA ILE A 327 19.23 -4.08 -10.60
C ILE A 327 20.07 -3.46 -11.72
N ILE A 328 20.24 -2.13 -11.70
CA ILE A 328 20.97 -1.42 -12.75
C ILE A 328 22.44 -1.87 -12.79
N ASN A 329 23.06 -2.11 -11.63
CA ASN A 329 24.44 -2.57 -11.57
C ASN A 329 24.58 -3.99 -12.14
N ALA A 330 23.68 -4.91 -11.77
CA ALA A 330 23.68 -6.26 -12.32
C ALA A 330 23.51 -6.25 -13.86
N VAL A 331 22.57 -5.44 -14.37
CA VAL A 331 22.34 -5.29 -15.82
C VAL A 331 23.56 -4.71 -16.52
N LYS A 332 24.20 -3.66 -15.98
CA LYS A 332 25.39 -3.06 -16.58
C LYS A 332 26.54 -4.06 -16.70
N VAL A 333 26.78 -4.86 -15.67
CA VAL A 333 27.80 -5.91 -15.68
C VAL A 333 27.46 -6.96 -16.75
N GLU A 334 26.19 -7.36 -16.87
CA GLU A 334 25.82 -8.35 -17.88
C GLU A 334 25.97 -7.84 -19.32
N LEU A 335 25.78 -6.53 -19.55
CA LEU A 335 25.95 -5.97 -20.89
C LEU A 335 27.38 -6.12 -21.42
N ASP A 336 28.40 -6.25 -20.56
CA ASP A 336 29.78 -6.51 -20.96
C ASP A 336 29.97 -7.91 -21.59
N ASN A 337 29.04 -8.85 -21.34
CA ASN A 337 29.03 -10.20 -21.93
C ASN A 337 28.35 -10.27 -23.31
N GLY A 338 27.72 -9.17 -23.75
CA GLY A 338 26.94 -9.12 -24.98
C GLY A 338 25.47 -9.57 -24.80
N VAL A 339 24.69 -9.41 -25.87
CA VAL A 339 23.22 -9.61 -25.86
C VAL A 339 22.78 -10.33 -27.14
N ASN A 340 21.75 -11.17 -27.02
CA ASN A 340 21.05 -11.81 -28.15
C ASN A 340 21.93 -12.73 -29.03
N PHE A 341 22.28 -13.89 -28.48
CA PHE A 341 23.20 -14.85 -29.09
C PHE A 341 22.52 -15.80 -30.08
N GLN A 342 23.31 -16.45 -30.95
CA GLN A 342 22.83 -17.47 -31.90
C GLN A 342 22.32 -18.76 -31.21
N ARG A 343 22.77 -19.02 -29.98
CA ARG A 343 22.37 -20.15 -29.14
C ARG A 343 21.85 -19.60 -27.80
N PRO A 344 20.99 -20.34 -27.08
CA PRO A 344 20.47 -19.89 -25.80
C PRO A 344 21.59 -19.46 -24.84
N SER A 345 21.38 -18.37 -24.12
CA SER A 345 22.31 -17.95 -23.07
C SER A 345 22.26 -18.94 -21.91
N TYR A 346 23.38 -19.12 -21.21
CA TYR A 346 23.39 -19.88 -19.96
C TYR A 346 22.43 -19.27 -18.92
N LEU A 347 22.23 -17.94 -18.94
CA LEU A 347 21.29 -17.24 -18.06
C LEU A 347 19.84 -17.73 -18.22
N GLU A 348 19.44 -18.23 -19.39
CA GLU A 348 18.08 -18.76 -19.57
C GLU A 348 17.81 -19.93 -18.63
N LYS A 349 18.80 -20.80 -18.42
CA LYS A 349 18.73 -21.90 -17.46
C LYS A 349 18.67 -21.36 -16.03
N GLU A 350 19.54 -20.42 -15.67
CA GLU A 350 19.62 -19.89 -14.29
C GLU A 350 18.33 -19.17 -13.88
N VAL A 351 17.76 -18.35 -14.77
CA VAL A 351 16.47 -17.71 -14.52
C VAL A 351 15.38 -18.76 -14.40
N ALA A 352 15.36 -19.78 -15.27
CA ALA A 352 14.34 -20.81 -15.24
C ALA A 352 14.35 -21.58 -13.92
N GLU A 353 15.52 -22.04 -13.48
CA GLU A 353 15.69 -22.73 -12.18
C GLU A 353 15.30 -21.82 -11.01
N LYS A 354 15.74 -20.56 -11.02
CA LYS A 354 15.45 -19.61 -9.95
C LYS A 354 13.95 -19.27 -9.88
N PHE A 355 13.30 -19.00 -11.01
CA PHE A 355 11.89 -18.64 -11.06
C PHE A 355 10.99 -19.83 -10.69
N LEU A 356 11.28 -21.03 -11.22
CA LEU A 356 10.51 -22.23 -10.87
C LEU A 356 10.72 -22.64 -9.40
N SER A 357 11.87 -22.34 -8.79
CA SER A 357 12.10 -22.63 -7.35
C SER A 357 11.17 -21.87 -6.40
N ILE A 358 10.57 -20.76 -6.84
CA ILE A 358 9.67 -19.94 -6.03
C ILE A 358 8.20 -20.12 -6.40
N VAL A 359 7.89 -20.61 -7.60
CA VAL A 359 6.52 -20.78 -8.09
C VAL A 359 6.00 -22.18 -7.73
N PRO A 360 4.98 -22.31 -6.87
CA PRO A 360 4.48 -23.62 -6.46
C PRO A 360 3.76 -24.35 -7.60
N GLY A 361 3.99 -25.66 -7.70
CA GLY A 361 3.20 -26.55 -8.55
C GLY A 361 3.39 -26.44 -10.07
N HIS A 362 4.39 -25.68 -10.54
CA HIS A 362 4.75 -25.59 -11.94
C HIS A 362 6.14 -26.19 -12.22
N ASP A 363 6.27 -26.89 -13.35
CA ASP A 363 7.47 -27.67 -13.69
C ASP A 363 8.33 -27.01 -14.77
N MET A 364 7.70 -26.20 -15.63
CA MET A 364 8.32 -25.64 -16.83
C MET A 364 7.99 -24.18 -17.01
N ILE A 365 8.87 -23.46 -17.72
CA ILE A 365 8.80 -22.03 -17.94
C ILE A 365 9.18 -21.65 -19.38
N LYS A 366 8.55 -20.61 -19.91
CA LYS A 366 8.86 -20.01 -21.22
C LYS A 366 8.88 -18.49 -21.12
N PHE A 367 9.92 -17.85 -21.67
CA PHE A 367 10.10 -16.40 -21.60
C PHE A 367 9.57 -15.64 -22.82
N SER A 368 9.20 -14.38 -22.59
CA SER A 368 8.87 -13.39 -23.61
C SER A 368 9.20 -11.98 -23.11
N LYS A 369 8.97 -10.98 -23.95
CA LYS A 369 9.16 -9.55 -23.65
C LYS A 369 7.87 -8.84 -23.23
N ASN A 370 6.71 -9.40 -23.55
CA ASN A 370 5.42 -8.78 -23.24
C ASN A 370 4.40 -9.79 -22.74
N GLY A 371 3.40 -9.28 -22.00
CA GLY A 371 2.38 -10.09 -21.34
C GLY A 371 1.41 -10.76 -22.31
N SER A 372 0.98 -10.02 -23.35
CA SER A 372 0.05 -10.53 -24.36
C SER A 372 0.56 -11.78 -25.07
N ILE A 373 1.88 -11.87 -25.35
CA ILE A 373 2.46 -13.09 -25.94
C ILE A 373 2.34 -14.28 -24.99
N VAL A 374 2.60 -14.12 -23.69
CA VAL A 374 2.54 -15.25 -22.75
C VAL A 374 1.10 -15.66 -22.41
N THR A 375 0.14 -14.73 -22.37
CA THR A 375 -1.29 -15.06 -22.22
C THR A 375 -1.83 -15.76 -23.46
N THR A 376 -1.48 -15.30 -24.65
CA THR A 376 -1.82 -15.97 -25.92
C THR A 376 -1.15 -17.35 -26.03
N ALA A 377 0.09 -17.50 -25.56
CA ALA A 377 0.78 -18.79 -25.49
C ALA A 377 0.05 -19.78 -24.57
N ALA A 378 -0.40 -19.32 -23.39
CA ALA A 378 -1.17 -20.14 -22.46
C ALA A 378 -2.51 -20.60 -23.08
N VAL A 379 -3.24 -19.67 -23.72
CA VAL A 379 -4.46 -19.99 -24.48
C VAL A 379 -4.20 -21.02 -25.57
N LYS A 380 -3.09 -20.90 -26.30
CA LYS A 380 -2.71 -21.83 -27.37
C LYS A 380 -2.43 -23.23 -26.82
N LEU A 381 -1.70 -23.34 -25.72
CA LEU A 381 -1.47 -24.63 -25.05
C LEU A 381 -2.77 -25.23 -24.53
N ALA A 382 -3.66 -24.44 -23.94
CA ALA A 382 -4.94 -24.94 -23.47
C ALA A 382 -5.80 -25.53 -24.60
N ARG A 383 -5.87 -24.85 -25.74
CA ARG A 383 -6.56 -25.35 -26.94
C ARG A 383 -5.94 -26.66 -27.44
N ALA A 384 -4.61 -26.73 -27.50
CA ALA A 384 -3.91 -27.93 -27.95
C ALA A 384 -4.08 -29.11 -26.97
N TYR A 385 -4.02 -28.85 -25.66
CA TYR A 385 -4.16 -29.87 -24.62
C TYR A 385 -5.58 -30.45 -24.58
N THR A 386 -6.60 -29.60 -24.70
CA THR A 386 -8.00 -30.00 -24.55
C THR A 386 -8.68 -30.39 -25.86
N GLY A 387 -8.12 -30.00 -27.02
CA GLY A 387 -8.78 -30.10 -28.33
C GLY A 387 -9.96 -29.14 -28.51
N ARG A 388 -10.15 -28.19 -27.59
CA ARG A 388 -11.30 -27.28 -27.54
C ARG A 388 -10.93 -25.88 -28.04
N LYS A 389 -11.94 -25.05 -28.30
CA LYS A 389 -11.76 -23.77 -29.01
C LYS A 389 -11.98 -22.54 -28.13
N LEU A 390 -12.97 -22.59 -27.24
CA LEU A 390 -13.43 -21.38 -26.54
C LEU A 390 -12.51 -21.02 -25.38
N VAL A 391 -12.25 -19.73 -25.21
CA VAL A 391 -11.54 -19.15 -24.05
C VAL A 391 -12.55 -18.39 -23.20
N ALA A 392 -12.63 -18.71 -21.93
CA ALA A 392 -13.50 -18.03 -20.97
C ALA A 392 -12.70 -17.02 -20.12
N PHE A 393 -13.21 -15.81 -19.98
CA PHE A 393 -12.61 -14.79 -19.10
C PHE A 393 -13.67 -13.82 -18.52
N PRO A 394 -13.37 -13.10 -17.42
CA PRO A 394 -14.30 -12.11 -16.87
C PRO A 394 -14.51 -10.92 -17.84
N GLY A 395 -15.75 -10.69 -18.28
CA GLY A 395 -16.10 -9.62 -19.22
C GLY A 395 -15.98 -8.20 -18.65
N ASP A 396 -15.89 -8.10 -17.32
CA ASP A 396 -15.64 -6.87 -16.56
C ASP A 396 -14.13 -6.67 -16.27
N HIS A 397 -13.25 -7.49 -16.83
CA HIS A 397 -11.81 -7.32 -16.73
C HIS A 397 -11.29 -6.28 -17.72
N PRO A 398 -10.44 -5.32 -17.29
CA PRO A 398 -10.01 -4.25 -18.16
C PRO A 398 -9.09 -4.71 -19.30
N PHE A 399 -8.18 -5.67 -19.08
CA PHE A 399 -7.21 -6.08 -20.09
C PHE A 399 -6.51 -7.41 -19.82
N TYR A 400 -6.46 -8.34 -20.78
CA TYR A 400 -5.58 -9.53 -20.74
C TYR A 400 -4.55 -9.55 -21.88
N SER A 401 -4.95 -9.14 -23.09
CA SER A 401 -4.08 -9.20 -24.26
C SER A 401 -4.50 -8.17 -25.31
N TYR A 402 -3.53 -7.63 -26.06
CA TYR A 402 -3.86 -6.89 -27.28
C TYR A 402 -4.18 -7.82 -28.46
N ASP A 403 -3.96 -9.13 -28.33
CA ASP A 403 -4.23 -10.10 -29.39
C ASP A 403 -5.74 -10.33 -29.56
N ASP A 404 -6.11 -10.71 -30.80
CA ASP A 404 -7.49 -10.80 -31.28
C ASP A 404 -8.45 -11.60 -30.39
N TRP A 405 -7.96 -12.64 -29.70
CA TRP A 405 -8.78 -13.45 -28.82
C TRP A 405 -9.39 -12.65 -27.65
N PHE A 406 -8.71 -11.61 -27.17
CA PHE A 406 -9.23 -10.74 -26.13
C PHE A 406 -9.79 -9.45 -26.72
N ILE A 407 -8.99 -8.73 -27.52
CA ILE A 407 -9.35 -7.38 -27.97
C ILE A 407 -10.64 -7.38 -28.83
N GLY A 408 -10.93 -8.49 -29.53
CA GLY A 408 -12.15 -8.71 -30.30
C GLY A 408 -13.45 -8.61 -29.48
N LYS A 409 -13.39 -8.84 -28.16
CA LYS A 409 -14.53 -8.71 -27.24
C LYS A 409 -14.64 -7.35 -26.55
N THR A 410 -13.70 -6.43 -26.78
CA THR A 410 -13.72 -5.09 -26.17
C THR A 410 -14.45 -4.08 -27.05
N ALA A 411 -14.63 -2.85 -26.54
CA ALA A 411 -15.16 -1.74 -27.34
C ALA A 411 -14.23 -1.35 -28.51
N CYS A 412 -12.95 -1.73 -28.48
CA CYS A 412 -11.92 -1.40 -29.47
C CYS A 412 -11.63 -2.57 -30.43
N ASN A 413 -12.66 -3.29 -30.87
CA ASN A 413 -12.52 -4.49 -31.69
C ASN A 413 -12.45 -4.27 -33.22
N LYS A 414 -12.35 -3.02 -33.69
CA LYS A 414 -12.31 -2.74 -35.14
C LYS A 414 -11.01 -3.31 -35.73
N GLY A 415 -11.15 -4.22 -36.69
CA GLY A 415 -10.03 -4.91 -37.34
C GLY A 415 -9.92 -6.39 -36.98
N VAL A 416 -10.65 -6.85 -35.95
CA VAL A 416 -10.74 -8.26 -35.57
C VAL A 416 -11.95 -8.91 -36.27
N PRO A 417 -11.80 -10.03 -37.00
CA PRO A 417 -12.92 -10.77 -37.56
C PRO A 417 -13.88 -11.27 -36.48
N GLU A 418 -15.16 -11.36 -36.82
CA GLU A 418 -16.21 -11.81 -35.89
C GLU A 418 -15.94 -13.25 -35.43
N GLU A 419 -15.52 -14.12 -36.35
CA GLU A 419 -15.24 -15.53 -36.08
C GLU A 419 -14.12 -15.72 -35.06
N ILE A 420 -13.13 -14.81 -35.03
CA ILE A 420 -12.07 -14.84 -34.01
C ILE A 420 -12.61 -14.34 -32.67
N SER A 421 -13.43 -13.29 -32.69
CA SER A 421 -14.08 -12.76 -31.50
C SER A 421 -15.05 -13.78 -30.86
N GLU A 422 -15.68 -14.64 -31.65
CA GLU A 422 -16.58 -15.72 -31.20
C GLU A 422 -15.84 -16.87 -30.51
N LEU A 423 -14.53 -17.01 -30.70
CA LEU A 423 -13.69 -17.99 -29.98
C LEU A 423 -13.45 -17.63 -28.50
N SER A 424 -14.05 -16.54 -28.04
CA SER A 424 -13.99 -16.07 -26.67
C SER A 424 -15.38 -15.89 -26.10
N VAL A 425 -15.54 -16.26 -24.83
CA VAL A 425 -16.80 -16.20 -24.10
C VAL A 425 -16.56 -15.57 -22.73
N THR A 426 -17.54 -14.86 -22.20
CA THR A 426 -17.36 -14.05 -20.99
C THR A 426 -18.32 -14.42 -19.89
N PHE A 427 -17.86 -14.32 -18.65
CA PHE A 427 -18.66 -14.43 -17.42
C PHE A 427 -18.45 -13.17 -16.55
N LYS A 428 -19.22 -13.02 -15.46
CA LYS A 428 -19.02 -11.93 -14.48
C LYS A 428 -17.89 -12.27 -13.51
N GLY A 429 -16.93 -11.37 -13.31
CA GLY A 429 -15.81 -11.58 -12.38
C GLY A 429 -16.26 -11.87 -10.95
N CYS A 430 -15.52 -12.73 -10.25
CA CYS A 430 -15.79 -13.15 -8.87
C CYS A 430 -17.22 -13.69 -8.63
N ASN A 431 -17.89 -14.17 -9.67
CA ASN A 431 -19.22 -14.77 -9.59
C ASN A 431 -19.17 -16.21 -10.13
N ILE A 432 -19.15 -17.17 -9.21
CA ILE A 432 -19.04 -18.59 -9.57
C ILE A 432 -20.27 -19.10 -10.31
N GLN A 433 -21.47 -18.58 -10.00
CA GLN A 433 -22.69 -19.00 -10.68
C GLN A 433 -22.66 -18.62 -12.17
N SER A 434 -22.22 -17.39 -12.49
CA SER A 434 -22.05 -16.94 -13.87
C SER A 434 -21.06 -17.80 -14.66
N LEU A 435 -20.04 -18.37 -14.00
CA LEU A 435 -19.12 -19.31 -14.62
C LEU A 435 -19.74 -20.70 -14.82
N LYS A 436 -20.52 -21.20 -13.85
CA LYS A 436 -21.29 -22.45 -13.98
C LYS A 436 -22.26 -22.38 -15.17
N ASP A 437 -23.05 -21.31 -15.24
CA ASP A 437 -23.98 -21.06 -16.34
C ASP A 437 -23.26 -21.05 -17.71
N LEU A 438 -22.02 -20.55 -17.75
CA LEU A 438 -21.21 -20.53 -18.97
C LEU A 438 -20.78 -21.93 -19.41
N PHE A 439 -20.37 -22.80 -18.49
CA PHE A 439 -20.03 -24.20 -18.78
C PHE A 439 -21.27 -25.00 -19.21
N GLU A 440 -22.43 -24.74 -18.60
CA GLU A 440 -23.70 -25.35 -19.01
C GLU A 440 -24.12 -24.92 -20.43
N LYS A 441 -23.89 -23.66 -20.78
CA LYS A 441 -24.16 -23.13 -22.12
C LYS A 441 -23.22 -23.70 -23.19
N TYR A 442 -21.97 -23.98 -22.84
CA TYR A 442 -20.93 -24.44 -23.77
C TYR A 442 -20.30 -25.77 -23.32
N PRO A 443 -21.08 -26.85 -23.22
CA PRO A 443 -20.61 -28.11 -22.68
C PRO A 443 -19.47 -28.67 -23.54
N ASN A 444 -18.35 -29.03 -22.91
CA ASN A 444 -17.15 -29.59 -23.54
C ASN A 444 -16.50 -28.71 -24.64
N GLN A 445 -16.79 -27.40 -24.70
CA GLN A 445 -16.26 -26.50 -25.74
C GLN A 445 -15.22 -25.49 -25.23
N ILE A 446 -15.17 -25.28 -23.90
CA ILE A 446 -14.23 -24.35 -23.26
C ILE A 446 -12.89 -25.05 -23.03
N ALA A 447 -11.83 -24.50 -23.63
CA ALA A 447 -10.46 -24.95 -23.48
C ALA A 447 -9.83 -24.50 -22.17
N CYS A 448 -10.06 -23.24 -21.80
CA CYS A 448 -9.57 -22.69 -20.55
C CYS A 448 -10.43 -21.56 -20.02
N VAL A 449 -10.33 -21.36 -18.71
CA VAL A 449 -10.70 -20.11 -18.02
C VAL A 449 -9.40 -19.37 -17.68
N ILE A 450 -9.31 -18.09 -18.01
CA ILE A 450 -8.22 -17.20 -17.59
C ILE A 450 -8.76 -16.08 -16.72
N THR A 451 -8.14 -15.86 -15.55
CA THR A 451 -8.49 -14.77 -14.64
C THR A 451 -7.28 -14.15 -13.95
N GLU A 452 -7.29 -12.83 -13.74
CA GLU A 452 -6.45 -12.21 -12.72
C GLU A 452 -6.87 -12.77 -11.34
N PRO A 453 -5.94 -13.29 -10.52
CA PRO A 453 -6.29 -13.95 -9.25
C PRO A 453 -6.87 -13.00 -8.19
N GLU A 454 -6.38 -11.76 -8.14
CA GLU A 454 -6.85 -10.77 -7.16
C GLU A 454 -7.04 -9.44 -7.87
N LYS A 455 -8.30 -9.00 -8.00
CA LYS A 455 -8.62 -7.64 -8.43
C LYS A 455 -8.78 -6.74 -7.23
N ASN A 456 -8.47 -5.46 -7.43
CA ASN A 456 -9.00 -4.41 -6.57
C ASN A 456 -10.54 -4.46 -6.64
N GLN A 457 -11.22 -4.51 -5.49
CA GLN A 457 -12.69 -4.59 -5.42
C GLN A 457 -13.32 -3.38 -6.11
N CYS A 458 -13.69 -3.54 -7.38
CA CYS A 458 -14.32 -2.50 -8.19
C CYS A 458 -15.64 -2.07 -7.52
N SER A 459 -15.92 -0.77 -7.53
CA SER A 459 -17.15 -0.19 -6.98
C SER A 459 -18.44 -0.79 -7.57
N ASN A 460 -18.34 -1.50 -8.70
CA ASN A 460 -19.45 -2.18 -9.38
C ASN A 460 -19.37 -3.73 -9.31
N CYS A 461 -18.36 -4.30 -8.66
CA CYS A 461 -18.21 -5.74 -8.49
C CYS A 461 -18.82 -6.20 -7.15
N THR A 462 -20.03 -6.76 -7.19
CA THR A 462 -20.55 -7.58 -6.10
C THR A 462 -19.92 -8.96 -6.16
N CYS A 463 -18.81 -9.13 -5.44
CA CYS A 463 -18.21 -10.45 -5.21
C CYS A 463 -19.04 -11.15 -4.13
N GLU A 464 -19.67 -12.27 -4.47
CA GLU A 464 -20.45 -13.07 -3.49
C GLU A 464 -19.53 -13.87 -2.57
N TYR A 465 -18.30 -14.12 -2.99
CA TYR A 465 -17.29 -14.93 -2.33
C TYR A 465 -15.98 -14.15 -2.17
N SER A 466 -15.13 -14.58 -1.23
CA SER A 466 -13.74 -14.12 -1.21
C SER A 466 -13.02 -14.57 -2.49
N ASN A 467 -11.97 -13.84 -2.88
CA ASN A 467 -11.18 -14.20 -4.07
C ASN A 467 -10.65 -15.64 -3.97
N LYS A 468 -10.19 -16.07 -2.78
CA LYS A 468 -9.73 -17.43 -2.53
C LYS A 468 -10.83 -18.47 -2.85
N GLU A 469 -12.00 -18.32 -2.25
CA GLU A 469 -13.12 -19.26 -2.44
C GLU A 469 -13.59 -19.31 -3.90
N PHE A 470 -13.61 -18.16 -4.58
CA PHE A 470 -13.93 -18.12 -6.00
C PHE A 470 -12.91 -18.89 -6.84
N LEU A 471 -11.60 -18.69 -6.60
CA LEU A 471 -10.53 -19.33 -7.36
C LEU A 471 -10.51 -20.84 -7.14
N GLU A 472 -10.65 -21.30 -5.89
CA GLU A 472 -10.74 -22.73 -5.57
C GLU A 472 -11.90 -23.39 -6.32
N GLN A 473 -13.10 -22.81 -6.24
CA GLN A 473 -14.28 -23.32 -6.95
C GLN A 473 -14.13 -23.23 -8.48
N ALA A 474 -13.50 -22.18 -9.02
CA ALA A 474 -13.30 -22.03 -10.45
C ALA A 474 -12.30 -23.06 -11.00
N ILE A 475 -11.23 -23.37 -10.27
CA ILE A 475 -10.27 -24.42 -10.62
C ILE A 475 -10.98 -25.78 -10.63
N GLU A 476 -11.70 -26.13 -9.56
CA GLU A 476 -12.47 -27.37 -9.47
C GLU A 476 -13.47 -27.50 -10.62
N LEU A 477 -14.20 -26.43 -10.93
CA LEU A 477 -15.18 -26.40 -12.00
C LEU A 477 -14.54 -26.57 -13.38
N CYS A 478 -13.38 -25.96 -13.63
CA CYS A 478 -12.62 -26.17 -14.87
C CYS A 478 -12.24 -27.63 -15.04
N HIS A 479 -11.64 -28.23 -14.01
CA HIS A 479 -11.18 -29.62 -14.04
C HIS A 479 -12.34 -30.60 -14.20
N ALA A 480 -13.45 -30.39 -13.48
CA ALA A 480 -14.67 -31.20 -13.61
C ALA A 480 -15.26 -31.17 -15.03
N ASN A 481 -15.05 -30.08 -15.77
CA ASN A 481 -15.48 -29.93 -17.15
C ASN A 481 -14.38 -30.24 -18.17
N GLY A 482 -13.17 -30.66 -17.75
CA GLY A 482 -12.03 -30.92 -18.64
C GLY A 482 -11.43 -29.68 -19.33
N ALA A 483 -11.63 -28.49 -18.75
CA ALA A 483 -10.97 -27.25 -19.14
C ALA A 483 -9.76 -26.98 -18.23
N LEU A 484 -8.82 -26.16 -18.71
CA LEU A 484 -7.68 -25.70 -17.90
C LEU A 484 -7.99 -24.38 -17.20
N PHE A 485 -7.35 -24.15 -16.06
CA PHE A 485 -7.38 -22.88 -15.36
C PHE A 485 -6.04 -22.14 -15.48
N ILE A 486 -6.08 -20.88 -15.91
CA ILE A 486 -4.92 -20.01 -16.12
C ILE A 486 -5.01 -18.83 -15.15
N ALA A 487 -4.00 -18.67 -14.29
CA ALA A 487 -3.87 -17.51 -13.42
C ALA A 487 -3.05 -16.41 -14.12
N ASP A 488 -3.64 -15.25 -14.38
CA ASP A 488 -2.90 -14.11 -14.90
C ASP A 488 -2.28 -13.28 -13.76
N GLU A 489 -1.05 -13.62 -13.37
CA GLU A 489 -0.24 -12.92 -12.38
C GLU A 489 0.50 -11.69 -12.96
N MET A 490 0.04 -11.17 -14.11
CA MET A 490 0.64 -10.01 -14.78
C MET A 490 0.77 -8.77 -13.91
N VAL A 491 -0.17 -8.52 -13.01
CA VAL A 491 -0.14 -7.38 -12.08
C VAL A 491 0.11 -7.88 -10.66
N THR A 492 -0.60 -8.92 -10.23
CA THR A 492 -0.55 -9.43 -8.86
C THR A 492 0.80 -10.05 -8.48
N GLY A 493 1.52 -10.61 -9.46
CA GLY A 493 2.86 -11.17 -9.27
C GLY A 493 3.82 -10.15 -8.66
N PHE A 494 4.48 -10.53 -7.58
CA PHE A 494 5.42 -9.72 -6.79
C PHE A 494 4.77 -8.47 -6.17
N LYS A 495 3.43 -8.46 -6.01
CA LYS A 495 2.70 -7.36 -5.33
C LYS A 495 1.82 -7.83 -4.20
N THR A 496 1.01 -8.84 -4.43
CA THR A 496 0.03 -9.33 -3.44
C THR A 496 0.71 -10.20 -2.39
N GLU A 497 1.68 -11.00 -2.82
CA GLU A 497 2.58 -11.84 -2.04
C GLU A 497 3.79 -12.17 -2.93
N PHE A 498 4.85 -12.74 -2.35
CA PHE A 498 5.99 -13.24 -3.08
C PHE A 498 5.96 -14.78 -3.23
N PRO A 499 5.95 -15.33 -4.47
CA PRO A 499 5.98 -14.64 -5.76
C PRO A 499 4.63 -14.10 -6.27
N GLY A 500 3.49 -14.46 -5.70
CA GLY A 500 2.20 -13.96 -6.20
C GLY A 500 0.99 -14.47 -5.45
N THR A 501 -0.19 -14.12 -5.94
CA THR A 501 -1.47 -14.48 -5.31
C THR A 501 -1.66 -15.99 -5.22
N ILE A 502 -1.14 -16.78 -6.15
CA ILE A 502 -1.23 -18.24 -6.07
C ILE A 502 -0.61 -18.78 -4.78
N THR A 503 0.48 -18.17 -4.31
CA THR A 503 1.12 -18.51 -3.03
C THR A 503 0.30 -18.00 -1.85
N LYS A 504 -0.19 -16.75 -1.93
CA LYS A 504 -1.07 -16.15 -0.91
C LYS A 504 -2.26 -17.03 -0.55
N TYR A 505 -2.89 -17.64 -1.56
CA TYR A 505 -4.09 -18.46 -1.37
C TYR A 505 -3.82 -19.96 -1.36
N GLY A 506 -2.58 -20.40 -1.64
CA GLY A 506 -2.22 -21.82 -1.68
C GLY A 506 -2.90 -22.60 -2.81
N ILE A 507 -3.16 -21.94 -3.94
CA ILE A 507 -3.80 -22.55 -5.11
C ILE A 507 -2.76 -22.93 -6.17
N VAL A 508 -3.07 -23.94 -6.98
CA VAL A 508 -2.19 -24.41 -8.07
C VAL A 508 -2.98 -24.38 -9.39
N PRO A 509 -2.84 -23.32 -10.20
CA PRO A 509 -3.43 -23.29 -11.54
C PRO A 509 -2.71 -24.28 -12.46
N ASP A 510 -3.26 -24.53 -13.65
CA ASP A 510 -2.58 -25.38 -14.65
C ASP A 510 -1.42 -24.64 -15.32
N MET A 511 -1.58 -23.33 -15.50
CA MET A 511 -0.58 -22.38 -15.98
C MET A 511 -0.73 -21.03 -15.27
N ALA A 512 0.35 -20.26 -15.22
CA ALA A 512 0.32 -18.86 -14.82
C ALA A 512 1.17 -17.97 -15.74
N THR A 513 0.72 -16.72 -15.92
CA THR A 513 1.44 -15.70 -16.70
C THR A 513 1.98 -14.59 -15.82
N TRP A 514 3.22 -14.19 -16.06
CA TRP A 514 3.99 -13.30 -15.17
C TRP A 514 4.65 -12.19 -15.96
N GLY A 515 4.68 -10.98 -15.43
CA GLY A 515 5.33 -9.84 -16.07
C GLY A 515 5.39 -8.62 -15.17
N LYS A 516 5.57 -7.44 -15.77
CA LYS A 516 5.59 -6.15 -15.06
C LYS A 516 6.62 -6.15 -13.91
N GLY A 517 6.15 -6.22 -12.66
CA GLY A 517 6.96 -6.05 -11.45
C GLY A 517 8.07 -7.09 -11.27
N ILE A 518 7.98 -8.24 -11.95
CA ILE A 518 8.93 -9.36 -11.80
C ILE A 518 10.36 -9.06 -12.30
N ALA A 519 10.55 -7.95 -13.03
CA ALA A 519 11.86 -7.50 -13.50
C ALA A 519 12.07 -5.99 -13.34
N ASN A 520 11.37 -5.37 -12.38
CA ASN A 520 11.50 -3.96 -12.01
C ASN A 520 11.62 -2.98 -13.20
N GLY A 521 10.65 -3.02 -14.11
CA GLY A 521 10.58 -2.12 -15.28
C GLY A 521 11.30 -2.61 -16.53
N PHE A 522 12.15 -3.64 -16.45
CA PHE A 522 12.73 -4.26 -17.63
C PHE A 522 11.72 -5.15 -18.34
N SER A 523 11.81 -5.22 -19.67
CA SER A 523 10.96 -6.07 -20.48
C SER A 523 11.34 -7.54 -20.27
N PHE A 524 10.51 -8.23 -19.48
CA PHE A 524 10.59 -9.66 -19.20
C PHE A 524 9.20 -10.15 -18.76
N CYS A 525 8.75 -11.24 -19.37
CA CYS A 525 7.53 -11.94 -19.02
C CYS A 525 7.77 -13.45 -19.06
N ALA A 526 7.02 -14.21 -18.28
CA ALA A 526 7.12 -15.65 -18.23
C ALA A 526 5.73 -16.31 -18.31
N LEU A 527 5.68 -17.48 -18.93
CA LEU A 527 4.61 -18.46 -18.81
C LEU A 527 5.17 -19.63 -18.03
N THR A 528 4.54 -19.99 -16.92
CA THR A 528 4.86 -21.19 -16.14
C THR A 528 3.69 -22.16 -16.18
N GLY A 529 3.92 -23.46 -16.07
CA GLY A 529 2.84 -24.44 -16.00
C GLY A 529 3.32 -25.85 -15.71
N LYS A 530 2.35 -26.75 -15.60
CA LYS A 530 2.62 -28.19 -15.44
C LYS A 530 3.28 -28.78 -16.68
N LYS A 531 4.18 -29.75 -16.48
CA LYS A 531 5.01 -30.33 -17.54
C LYS A 531 4.18 -30.90 -18.68
N GLU A 532 3.10 -31.63 -18.38
CA GLU A 532 2.26 -32.31 -19.36
C GLU A 532 1.55 -31.34 -20.33
N ILE A 533 1.36 -30.08 -19.92
CA ILE A 533 0.81 -29.02 -20.76
C ILE A 533 1.93 -28.29 -21.50
N MET A 534 2.96 -27.85 -20.78
CA MET A 534 4.03 -27.02 -21.33
C MET A 534 4.86 -27.75 -22.40
N GLU A 535 5.09 -29.05 -22.23
CA GLU A 535 5.88 -29.88 -23.16
C GLU A 535 5.18 -30.07 -24.52
N LEU A 536 3.88 -29.75 -24.66
CA LEU A 536 3.22 -29.66 -25.98
C LEU A 536 3.93 -28.68 -26.91
N GLY A 537 4.49 -27.59 -26.36
CA GLY A 537 5.30 -26.62 -27.08
C GLY A 537 6.77 -27.01 -27.26
N GLY A 538 7.18 -28.14 -26.68
CA GLY A 538 8.54 -28.65 -26.66
C GLY A 538 8.90 -29.45 -27.92
N ILE A 539 10.00 -30.20 -27.81
CA ILE A 539 10.50 -31.08 -28.88
C ILE A 539 10.73 -32.52 -28.38
N ASN A 540 10.45 -32.83 -27.11
CA ASN A 540 10.72 -34.15 -26.56
C ASN A 540 9.58 -35.16 -26.84
N ARG A 541 8.46 -34.72 -27.42
CA ARG A 541 7.31 -35.56 -27.80
C ARG A 541 7.45 -36.05 -29.24
N GLU A 542 8.48 -36.84 -29.49
CA GLU A 542 8.76 -37.38 -30.82
C GLU A 542 7.59 -38.22 -31.35
N GLY A 543 7.18 -37.97 -32.60
CA GLY A 543 6.06 -38.67 -33.25
C GLY A 543 4.67 -38.03 -33.04
N GLU A 544 4.55 -37.02 -32.19
CA GLU A 544 3.30 -36.28 -31.97
C GLU A 544 3.20 -35.00 -32.83
N GLU A 545 1.99 -34.46 -32.97
CA GLU A 545 1.78 -33.18 -33.64
C GLU A 545 2.38 -32.03 -32.81
N LYS A 546 3.24 -31.23 -33.44
CA LYS A 546 3.95 -30.14 -32.78
C LYS A 546 3.07 -28.91 -32.59
N VAL A 547 2.92 -28.44 -31.35
CA VAL A 547 2.40 -27.09 -31.10
C VAL A 547 3.53 -26.08 -31.29
N PHE A 548 3.41 -25.21 -32.29
CA PHE A 548 4.29 -24.06 -32.38
C PHE A 548 3.91 -23.06 -31.28
N LEU A 549 4.48 -23.17 -30.07
CA LEU A 549 4.06 -22.36 -28.92
C LEU A 549 4.28 -20.87 -29.15
N ILE A 550 5.52 -20.40 -28.92
CA ILE A 550 6.00 -19.05 -29.22
C ILE A 550 7.48 -19.13 -29.58
N SER A 551 7.90 -18.27 -30.51
CA SER A 551 9.29 -18.11 -30.92
C SER A 551 9.57 -16.61 -31.05
N THR A 552 10.46 -16.07 -30.22
CA THR A 552 10.74 -14.65 -30.14
C THR A 552 12.24 -14.43 -30.21
N THR A 553 12.70 -13.58 -31.14
CA THR A 553 14.13 -13.26 -31.29
C THR A 553 14.70 -12.66 -30.01
N HIS A 554 13.95 -11.79 -29.35
CA HIS A 554 14.41 -11.06 -28.17
C HIS A 554 13.99 -11.71 -26.84
N GLY A 555 13.30 -12.86 -26.84
CA GLY A 555 12.76 -13.45 -25.62
C GLY A 555 13.82 -13.85 -24.57
N GLY A 556 15.01 -14.22 -25.05
CA GLY A 556 16.15 -14.64 -24.22
C GLY A 556 17.23 -13.56 -24.02
N GLU A 557 16.92 -12.27 -24.23
CA GLU A 557 17.92 -11.22 -24.03
C GLU A 557 18.39 -11.12 -22.57
N THR A 558 19.71 -11.21 -22.40
CA THR A 558 20.38 -11.39 -21.11
C THR A 558 20.18 -10.27 -20.10
N HIS A 559 20.03 -9.02 -20.56
CA HIS A 559 19.81 -7.89 -19.65
C HIS A 559 18.45 -7.95 -18.94
N GLY A 560 17.38 -8.40 -19.61
CA GLY A 560 16.06 -8.58 -19.00
C GLY A 560 16.04 -9.77 -18.04
N LEU A 561 16.71 -10.85 -18.42
CA LEU A 561 16.92 -12.05 -17.60
C LEU A 561 17.69 -11.72 -16.31
N THR A 562 18.77 -10.95 -16.42
CA THR A 562 19.57 -10.50 -15.27
C THR A 562 18.78 -9.57 -14.35
N ALA A 563 17.99 -8.66 -14.91
CA ALA A 563 17.10 -7.82 -14.13
C ALA A 563 16.08 -8.66 -13.32
N ALA A 564 15.54 -9.73 -13.92
CA ALA A 564 14.63 -10.64 -13.22
C ALA A 564 15.32 -11.40 -12.06
N ILE A 565 16.53 -11.93 -12.28
CA ILE A 565 17.33 -12.57 -11.22
C ILE A 565 17.57 -11.60 -10.07
N ALA A 566 18.07 -10.41 -10.37
CA ALA A 566 18.38 -9.41 -9.35
C ALA A 566 17.11 -8.94 -8.61
N THR A 567 15.97 -8.88 -9.30
CA THR A 567 14.67 -8.56 -8.67
C THR A 567 14.24 -9.66 -7.71
N ILE A 568 14.34 -10.94 -8.11
CA ILE A 568 14.05 -12.07 -7.22
C ILE A 568 14.93 -12.04 -5.97
N ASP A 569 16.23 -11.75 -6.13
CA ASP A 569 17.17 -11.72 -5.02
C ASP A 569 16.85 -10.57 -4.03
N GLU A 570 16.46 -9.40 -4.54
CA GLU A 570 16.01 -8.29 -3.69
C GLU A 570 14.73 -8.64 -2.91
N TYR A 571 13.76 -9.31 -3.55
CA TYR A 571 12.54 -9.76 -2.86
C TYR A 571 12.80 -10.86 -1.82
N LYS A 572 13.81 -11.71 -2.03
CA LYS A 572 14.22 -12.72 -1.03
C LYS A 572 14.97 -12.12 0.14
N ASN A 573 15.82 -11.12 -0.12
CA ASN A 573 16.72 -10.55 0.87
C ASN A 573 16.10 -9.38 1.65
N LYS A 574 14.98 -8.83 1.18
CA LYS A 574 14.32 -7.66 1.79
C LYS A 574 12.83 -7.92 1.92
N ASN A 575 12.21 -7.33 2.95
CA ASN A 575 10.77 -7.43 3.20
C ASN A 575 9.95 -6.49 2.30
N VAL A 576 10.10 -6.63 0.97
CA VAL A 576 9.51 -5.75 -0.05
C VAL A 576 7.98 -5.73 0.03
N ILE A 577 7.34 -6.91 0.12
CA ILE A 577 5.88 -7.03 0.20
C ILE A 577 5.35 -6.33 1.46
N ALA A 578 5.94 -6.61 2.63
CA ALA A 578 5.53 -6.01 3.88
C ALA A 578 5.67 -4.47 3.84
N HIS A 579 6.80 -3.97 3.35
CA HIS A 579 7.03 -2.53 3.21
C HIS A 579 5.99 -1.86 2.30
N THR A 580 5.79 -2.39 1.09
CA THR A 580 4.85 -1.82 0.12
C THR A 580 3.41 -1.85 0.61
N HIS A 581 3.00 -2.91 1.32
CA HIS A 581 1.69 -3.01 1.95
C HIS A 581 1.50 -2.01 3.09
N THR A 582 2.54 -1.79 3.92
CA THR A 582 2.50 -0.75 4.97
C THR A 582 2.34 0.64 4.37
N ILE A 583 3.08 0.95 3.29
CA ILE A 583 2.94 2.23 2.55
C ILE A 583 1.51 2.39 2.03
N GLY A 584 0.97 1.39 1.35
CA GLY A 584 -0.38 1.48 0.77
C GLY A 584 -1.48 1.54 1.82
N LYS A 585 -1.37 0.79 2.92
CA LYS A 585 -2.30 0.87 4.07
C LYS A 585 -2.30 2.27 4.64
N LYS A 586 -1.13 2.82 4.95
CA LYS A 586 -0.99 4.16 5.53
C LYS A 586 -1.58 5.24 4.62
N LEU A 587 -1.36 5.14 3.30
CA LEU A 587 -1.95 6.05 2.33
C LEU A 587 -3.48 5.96 2.29
N ILE A 588 -4.05 4.75 2.29
CA ILE A 588 -5.51 4.55 2.37
C ILE A 588 -6.07 5.18 3.64
N ASP A 589 -5.47 4.88 4.80
CA ASP A 589 -5.95 5.36 6.09
C ASP A 589 -5.95 6.89 6.15
N LEU A 590 -4.84 7.53 5.75
CA LEU A 590 -4.71 8.99 5.72
C LEU A 590 -5.69 9.65 4.74
N CYS A 591 -5.83 9.12 3.53
CA CYS A 591 -6.75 9.69 2.56
C CYS A 591 -8.22 9.50 2.97
N ASN A 592 -8.61 8.34 3.53
CA ASN A 592 -9.94 8.14 4.09
C ASN A 592 -10.23 9.09 5.25
N GLN A 593 -9.23 9.31 6.11
CA GLN A 593 -9.30 10.33 7.16
C GLN A 593 -9.62 11.71 6.56
N LEU A 594 -8.86 12.15 5.56
CA LEU A 594 -9.06 13.48 4.94
C LEU A 594 -10.41 13.59 4.22
N ILE A 595 -10.89 12.52 3.58
CA ILE A 595 -12.21 12.45 2.96
C ILE A 595 -13.31 12.63 4.02
N ASN A 596 -13.19 11.94 5.15
CA ASN A 596 -14.14 12.03 6.26
C ASN A 596 -14.16 13.45 6.85
N GLU A 597 -12.99 14.03 7.16
CA GLU A 597 -12.87 15.39 7.72
C GLU A 597 -13.49 16.46 6.81
N ASN A 598 -13.47 16.23 5.49
CA ASN A 598 -14.04 17.15 4.50
C ASN A 598 -15.51 16.83 4.13
N ASN A 599 -16.14 15.82 4.74
CA ASN A 599 -17.49 15.34 4.43
C ASN A 599 -17.68 14.93 2.96
N LEU A 600 -16.70 14.21 2.39
CA LEU A 600 -16.70 13.79 0.98
C LEU A 600 -16.86 12.28 0.77
N THR A 601 -17.32 11.53 1.78
CA THR A 601 -17.45 10.06 1.74
C THR A 601 -18.40 9.55 0.67
N ASP A 602 -19.44 10.32 0.34
CA ASP A 602 -20.36 10.00 -0.75
C ASP A 602 -19.78 10.31 -2.14
N ASN A 603 -18.72 11.11 -2.21
CA ASN A 603 -18.17 11.66 -3.45
C ASN A 603 -16.82 11.06 -3.84
N ILE A 604 -16.01 10.62 -2.87
CA ILE A 604 -14.70 10.03 -3.11
C ILE A 604 -14.64 8.69 -2.39
N GLU A 605 -14.34 7.65 -3.15
CA GLU A 605 -14.18 6.28 -2.65
C GLU A 605 -12.78 5.79 -2.94
N ILE A 606 -12.15 5.14 -1.97
CA ILE A 606 -10.85 4.47 -2.13
C ILE A 606 -11.10 2.97 -2.03
N MET A 607 -10.79 2.25 -3.09
CA MET A 607 -10.88 0.79 -3.11
C MET A 607 -9.83 0.22 -2.14
N PRO A 608 -10.22 -0.66 -1.19
CA PRO A 608 -9.37 -1.09 -0.07
C PRO A 608 -8.34 -2.16 -0.49
N SER A 609 -7.50 -1.82 -1.46
CA SER A 609 -6.39 -2.66 -1.94
C SER A 609 -5.07 -2.04 -1.55
N ILE A 610 -4.44 -2.57 -0.50
CA ILE A 610 -3.18 -2.03 0.05
C ILE A 610 -1.99 -2.15 -0.92
N TRP A 611 -2.05 -3.06 -1.89
CA TRP A 611 -0.99 -3.23 -2.89
C TRP A 611 -1.20 -2.38 -4.15
N MET A 612 -2.41 -1.82 -4.34
CA MET A 612 -2.73 -0.87 -5.41
C MET A 612 -3.98 -0.06 -5.06
N PRO A 613 -3.90 0.96 -4.17
CA PRO A 613 -5.04 1.82 -3.87
C PRO A 613 -5.59 2.50 -5.13
N VAL A 614 -6.91 2.43 -5.36
CA VAL A 614 -7.58 3.05 -6.51
C VAL A 614 -8.66 4.00 -6.02
N PHE A 615 -8.73 5.19 -6.63
CA PHE A 615 -9.60 6.27 -6.22
C PHE A 615 -10.70 6.48 -7.26
N VAL A 616 -11.94 6.52 -6.78
CA VAL A 616 -13.13 6.79 -7.58
C VAL A 616 -13.69 8.14 -7.16
N PHE A 617 -13.80 9.04 -8.14
CA PHE A 617 -14.32 10.40 -7.96
C PHE A 617 -15.72 10.49 -8.56
N LYS A 618 -16.69 10.92 -7.77
CA LYS A 618 -18.12 10.92 -8.09
C LYS A 618 -18.72 12.33 -8.05
N ASP A 619 -19.71 12.56 -8.91
CA ASP A 619 -20.48 13.81 -8.93
C ASP A 619 -21.49 13.92 -7.77
N ASN A 620 -22.36 14.95 -7.79
CA ASN A 620 -23.43 15.12 -6.80
C ASN A 620 -24.51 14.02 -6.86
N ASN A 621 -24.59 13.26 -7.96
CA ASN A 621 -25.47 12.11 -8.09
C ASN A 621 -24.82 10.83 -7.57
N LYS A 622 -23.61 10.93 -7.00
CA LYS A 622 -22.82 9.80 -6.48
C LYS A 622 -22.41 8.81 -7.58
N VAL A 623 -22.30 9.29 -8.82
CA VAL A 623 -21.88 8.50 -9.98
C VAL A 623 -20.45 8.88 -10.36
N ALA A 624 -19.62 7.87 -10.64
CA ALA A 624 -18.25 8.06 -11.10
C ALA A 624 -18.20 9.01 -12.32
N CYS A 625 -17.40 10.08 -12.22
CA CYS A 625 -17.39 11.16 -13.21
C CYS A 625 -15.97 11.47 -13.69
N GLN A 626 -15.75 11.35 -15.00
CA GLN A 626 -14.44 11.64 -15.61
C GLN A 626 -14.03 13.10 -15.47
N GLY A 627 -14.97 14.04 -15.48
CA GLY A 627 -14.67 15.47 -15.27
C GLY A 627 -14.07 15.74 -13.89
N PHE A 628 -14.73 15.25 -12.85
CA PHE A 628 -14.26 15.35 -11.47
C PHE A 628 -12.95 14.58 -11.24
N ARG A 629 -12.82 13.36 -11.80
CA ARG A 629 -11.55 12.63 -11.77
C ARG A 629 -10.42 13.45 -12.40
N THR A 630 -10.62 13.97 -13.62
CA THR A 630 -9.60 14.71 -14.37
C THR A 630 -9.21 16.00 -13.67
N LEU A 631 -10.17 16.71 -13.09
CA LEU A 631 -9.91 17.88 -12.25
C LEU A 631 -9.02 17.50 -11.05
N PHE A 632 -9.34 16.40 -10.37
CA PHE A 632 -8.52 15.96 -9.24
C PHE A 632 -7.10 15.58 -9.68
N LEU A 633 -6.93 14.95 -10.86
CA LEU A 633 -5.60 14.68 -11.40
C LEU A 633 -4.82 15.98 -11.67
N GLN A 634 -5.48 17.00 -12.24
CA GLN A 634 -4.87 18.31 -12.49
C GLN A 634 -4.33 18.92 -11.20
N GLU A 635 -5.14 18.92 -10.14
CA GLU A 635 -4.76 19.49 -8.84
C GLU A 635 -3.60 18.74 -8.17
N MET A 636 -3.59 17.40 -8.27
CA MET A 636 -2.48 16.58 -7.77
C MET A 636 -1.19 16.81 -8.56
N ILE A 637 -1.29 16.92 -9.89
CA ILE A 637 -0.16 17.18 -10.78
C ILE A 637 0.45 18.56 -10.52
N GLN A 638 -0.38 19.60 -10.37
CA GLN A 638 0.06 20.93 -9.99
C GLN A 638 0.87 20.92 -8.69
N ARG A 639 0.55 19.99 -7.77
CA ARG A 639 1.22 19.81 -6.48
C ARG A 639 2.41 18.84 -6.53
N GLY A 640 2.85 18.43 -7.72
CA GLY A 640 4.02 17.55 -7.88
C GLY A 640 3.72 16.08 -7.61
N VAL A 641 2.50 15.62 -7.85
CA VAL A 641 2.12 14.19 -7.77
C VAL A 641 1.58 13.75 -9.12
N LEU A 642 2.31 12.90 -9.85
CA LEU A 642 1.82 12.35 -11.11
C LEU A 642 0.88 11.18 -10.81
N PHE A 643 -0.38 11.54 -10.63
CA PHE A 643 -1.46 10.68 -10.20
C PHE A 643 -2.42 10.37 -11.36
N GLN A 644 -2.80 9.10 -11.52
CA GLN A 644 -3.79 8.66 -12.53
C GLN A 644 -5.05 8.04 -11.90
N GLY A 645 -5.37 8.41 -10.65
CA GLY A 645 -6.47 7.79 -9.92
C GLY A 645 -6.09 6.47 -9.25
N ALA A 646 -4.80 6.14 -9.19
CA ALA A 646 -4.27 5.00 -8.48
C ALA A 646 -2.92 5.34 -7.87
N PHE A 647 -2.59 4.68 -6.77
CA PHE A 647 -1.27 4.66 -6.16
C PHE A 647 -0.76 3.22 -6.19
N VAL A 648 0.46 3.01 -6.67
CA VAL A 648 1.08 1.69 -6.77
C VAL A 648 2.34 1.74 -5.90
N PRO A 649 2.28 1.28 -4.64
CA PRO A 649 3.44 1.25 -3.78
C PRO A 649 4.60 0.49 -4.43
N CYS A 650 5.80 1.02 -4.24
CA CYS A 650 7.06 0.40 -4.68
C CYS A 650 8.04 0.45 -3.51
N PHE A 651 9.10 -0.36 -3.56
CA PHE A 651 10.02 -0.46 -2.43
C PHE A 651 10.70 0.87 -2.07
N SER A 652 10.93 1.73 -3.06
CA SER A 652 11.55 3.05 -2.84
C SER A 652 10.59 4.10 -2.27
N HIS A 653 9.28 3.84 -2.19
CA HIS A 653 8.37 4.77 -1.54
C HIS A 653 8.64 4.82 -0.03
N THR A 654 8.63 6.02 0.51
CA THR A 654 8.86 6.28 1.94
C THR A 654 7.60 6.78 2.63
N GLU A 655 7.64 6.82 3.96
CA GLU A 655 6.59 7.46 4.76
C GLU A 655 6.44 8.96 4.41
N GLU A 656 7.54 9.63 4.07
CA GLU A 656 7.54 11.04 3.64
C GLU A 656 6.79 11.21 2.31
N ASP A 657 6.96 10.29 1.36
CA ASP A 657 6.20 10.29 0.10
C ASP A 657 4.69 10.16 0.36
N VAL A 658 4.30 9.32 1.33
CA VAL A 658 2.89 9.15 1.72
C VAL A 658 2.32 10.43 2.33
N TYR A 659 3.05 11.11 3.21
CA TYR A 659 2.60 12.39 3.76
C TYR A 659 2.60 13.51 2.71
N TYR A 660 3.55 13.51 1.77
CA TYR A 660 3.57 14.43 0.63
C TYR A 660 2.31 14.24 -0.23
N PHE A 661 1.98 13.00 -0.56
CA PHE A 661 0.74 12.65 -1.25
C PHE A 661 -0.49 13.11 -0.47
N ALA A 662 -0.57 12.77 0.82
CA ALA A 662 -1.72 13.11 1.66
C ALA A 662 -1.93 14.62 1.78
N LYS A 663 -0.86 15.41 1.90
CA LYS A 663 -0.95 16.88 1.89
C LYS A 663 -1.46 17.40 0.55
N ALA A 664 -0.90 16.91 -0.57
CA ALA A 664 -1.35 17.30 -1.90
C ALA A 664 -2.83 16.93 -2.14
N PHE A 665 -3.22 15.76 -1.66
CA PHE A 665 -4.60 15.27 -1.68
C PHE A 665 -5.51 16.17 -0.87
N SER A 666 -5.14 16.50 0.38
CA SER A 666 -5.90 17.40 1.26
C SER A 666 -6.19 18.75 0.62
N GLU A 667 -5.18 19.40 0.03
CA GLU A 667 -5.38 20.70 -0.63
C GLU A 667 -6.21 20.58 -1.92
N SER A 668 -6.18 19.42 -2.58
CA SER A 668 -7.00 19.15 -3.77
C SER A 668 -8.48 18.91 -3.42
N LEU A 669 -8.79 18.43 -2.21
CA LEU A 669 -10.17 18.25 -1.72
C LEU A 669 -10.95 19.57 -1.68
N GLU A 670 -10.29 20.69 -1.36
CA GLU A 670 -10.94 22.01 -1.33
C GLU A 670 -11.43 22.42 -2.71
N VAL A 671 -10.59 22.25 -3.74
CA VAL A 671 -10.97 22.52 -5.14
C VAL A 671 -12.09 21.58 -5.58
N TYR A 672 -12.01 20.30 -5.21
CA TYR A 672 -13.04 19.31 -5.51
C TYR A 672 -14.39 19.70 -4.90
N LYS A 673 -14.41 20.11 -3.63
CA LYS A 673 -15.62 20.55 -2.92
C LYS A 673 -16.25 21.78 -3.58
N ASN A 674 -15.43 22.77 -3.91
CA ASN A 674 -15.90 23.97 -4.63
C ASN A 674 -16.46 23.61 -6.03
N ALA A 675 -15.85 22.63 -6.69
CA ALA A 675 -16.32 22.12 -7.99
C ALA A 675 -17.63 21.31 -7.90
N LEU A 676 -17.93 20.66 -6.78
CA LEU A 676 -19.24 20.02 -6.57
C LEU A 676 -20.37 21.06 -6.55
N GLU A 677 -20.13 22.23 -5.99
CA GLU A 677 -21.12 23.32 -5.93
C GLU A 677 -21.23 24.08 -7.26
N ASN A 678 -20.09 24.38 -7.89
CA ASN A 678 -20.02 25.31 -9.02
C ASN A 678 -19.82 24.62 -10.38
N GLY A 679 -19.63 23.31 -10.41
CA GLY A 679 -19.34 22.52 -11.61
C GLY A 679 -17.84 22.45 -11.92
N TYR A 680 -17.34 21.24 -12.19
CA TYR A 680 -15.92 20.98 -12.46
C TYR A 680 -15.37 21.76 -13.68
N SER A 681 -16.20 22.10 -14.66
CA SER A 681 -15.79 22.81 -15.88
C SER A 681 -15.27 24.22 -15.62
N ASN A 682 -15.60 24.80 -14.45
CA ASN A 682 -15.10 26.12 -14.06
C ASN A 682 -13.67 26.07 -13.49
N TYR A 683 -13.16 24.88 -13.17
CA TYR A 683 -11.83 24.67 -12.56
C TYR A 683 -10.90 23.82 -13.44
N LEU A 684 -11.46 22.88 -14.20
CA LEU A 684 -10.71 22.04 -15.11
C LEU A 684 -10.29 22.85 -16.34
N VAL A 685 -9.00 22.86 -16.63
CA VAL A 685 -8.47 23.42 -17.88
C VAL A 685 -8.45 22.32 -18.94
N GLY A 686 -9.11 22.56 -20.06
CA GLY A 686 -9.22 21.60 -21.16
C GLY A 686 -10.39 20.62 -21.01
N ASN A 687 -10.27 19.44 -21.63
CA ASN A 687 -11.32 18.44 -21.66
C ASN A 687 -11.08 17.35 -20.60
N PRO A 688 -12.13 16.69 -20.09
CA PRO A 688 -11.99 15.48 -19.29
C PRO A 688 -11.22 14.38 -20.02
N ALA A 689 -10.43 13.61 -19.27
CA ALA A 689 -9.80 12.39 -19.74
C ALA A 689 -10.85 11.38 -20.24
N LYS A 690 -10.48 10.60 -21.25
CA LYS A 690 -11.36 9.66 -21.95
C LYS A 690 -10.99 8.22 -21.58
N ALA A 691 -11.97 7.33 -21.55
CA ALA A 691 -11.70 5.90 -21.38
C ALA A 691 -10.80 5.38 -22.52
N VAL A 692 -9.79 4.56 -22.18
CA VAL A 692 -8.91 3.90 -23.17
C VAL A 692 -9.75 3.06 -24.13
N PHE A 693 -10.61 2.18 -23.60
CA PHE A 693 -11.50 1.36 -24.41
C PHE A 693 -12.80 2.08 -24.71
N ARG A 694 -12.91 2.61 -25.93
CA ARG A 694 -14.11 3.28 -26.43
C ARG A 694 -14.29 3.05 -27.93
N LYS A 695 -15.54 3.05 -28.39
CA LYS A 695 -15.87 2.78 -29.79
C LYS A 695 -15.56 3.95 -30.72
N PHE A 696 -15.66 5.18 -30.20
CA PHE A 696 -15.51 6.41 -30.96
C PHE A 696 -14.50 7.34 -30.27
N LEU A 697 -13.68 8.04 -31.06
CA LEU A 697 -12.54 8.85 -30.58
C LEU A 697 -12.94 10.26 -30.14
#